data_AF-A0A415C688-F1
#
_entry.id   AF-A0A415C688-F1
#
_cell.length_a   1.000
_cell.length_b   1.000
_cell.length_c   1.000
_cell.angle_alpha   90.00
_cell.angle_beta   90.00
_cell.angle_gamma   90.00
#
_symmetry.space_group_name_H-M   'P 1'
#
loop_
_entity.id
_entity.type
_entity.pdbx_description
1 polymer ?
#
loop_
_entity_poly.entity_id
_entity_poly.type
_entity_poly.pdbx_seq_one_letter_code
_entity_poly.pdbx_strand_id
1 'polypeptide(L)'
;MRANGNSTHEILGKIVTAIASIAMTAAFAVPAMAASDSGTAADSGTTQQSGQYKIYPQPQNTEYGDGSLILRDKANTVVEPGIDSATKARLNEALKLKGIETTAADAVPETAYQLNVLVGVNGSNGVVDKYAKQLIADGTLKVDDSTFSKNDSYVLAVRQGNAKTPDTILVLGRDTDSAFYGLTTLYQIFQQLPGRAVSNLTFSDWADVKSRGFIEGYYGSPWSTKDRVNLMTWGGYYKMNTYVYAPKDDPLHRNNWRGLYTKDQIENEIKPQADAGNKSKVRFVYALAPFHNDGEARGKHFRFDTEEHYQEDLKELKAKYMQTIDAGVRQIALLADDSTDWGAQYGNDNTYVRVLKDLTDWIHELQQEKNDDGTAKYEGLKDTILYCPALYSYTGAGDAWYKDIPSNVQIVMTGGRTFGVAGKDFADTFTKNTGRAPFMWINWPCSDMNRNTAYQYLVMGGQNNFLKPGATYGTYDGIMLNPMQQSEPSKQGIFMAADYSWNLWQSEKDGQQSWEDSFSYIDHNSPIASKGSRGLRDLAMNMRILNDGGIDGAHKDAEYDAINKWWINNESVDYTGKLDVKGVLTELKGKLDGGTATAADFSQALTVYTTLQRAAKNYRANPGDKNMFDQIEPWISYWDDLTASAIDYITAAKQALAGDTETAKATYATAKAAFAKSDTHTIADYYQRNKPARGGLVIVRPTVQALDSFVKAKTSGSVTPTPSAATVSTNGVGAAAWHENVDPKAVIDGDDSTFFWMQSAGCDCVKANAALTVTYAEARKAKEFRFIQAEKGGDTIVNGKIEYQDADGNWTKIGDVNGNQKQIFTLDSAATVKAVRITNLAQTSKWWKVYDLSATKIDEPGTVTKDALNAKVAEAEKVDSADWTKSSREALADAIAAAKAVAADQDATQAKVDAAVAALESAMKGVERYTAKTADQLKAEHVSNDDATYTEASYNKYQSAYDDFAAALANADDLAKADGEALEAAYTAAKSALRYDQSARDYAQLALNDAEPYVGKASEYTKDSYAKFTVAYEALSKQLKADPNGEGDPATYTALRAALDKAIKGLVRSDGTEPEQPGEKPGEKPGEKPGVNKPGADGKLSNTGADVFGLIAAMTMLAAAGVTMAGLRKRIG
;
A
#
# COMPACT_ATOMS: atom_id res chain seq x y z
N MET A 1 -5.65 0.01 -61.36
CA MET A 1 -6.06 -1.10 -62.23
C MET A 1 -6.65 -2.19 -61.34
N ARG A 2 -7.93 -2.56 -61.61
CA ARG A 2 -8.67 -3.83 -61.39
C ARG A 2 -8.19 -4.81 -60.28
N ALA A 3 -9.04 -5.44 -59.47
CA ALA A 3 -10.50 -5.53 -59.38
C ALA A 3 -10.93 -6.43 -58.19
N ASN A 4 -12.07 -6.07 -57.58
CA ASN A 4 -13.24 -6.87 -57.13
C ASN A 4 -13.10 -7.97 -56.06
N GLY A 5 -14.06 -8.18 -55.14
CA GLY A 5 -15.43 -7.65 -55.00
C GLY A 5 -16.07 -8.18 -53.70
N ASN A 6 -16.76 -7.35 -52.91
CA ASN A 6 -18.22 -7.07 -52.89
C ASN A 6 -19.10 -8.26 -52.46
N SER A 7 -19.96 -8.10 -51.45
CA SER A 7 -21.26 -7.41 -51.58
C SER A 7 -21.83 -7.03 -50.19
N THR A 8 -22.15 -5.77 -49.83
CA THR A 8 -23.25 -4.82 -50.19
C THR A 8 -24.66 -5.17 -49.68
N HIS A 9 -25.18 -4.32 -48.77
CA HIS A 9 -26.32 -3.40 -48.94
C HIS A 9 -26.25 -2.36 -47.79
N GLU A 10 -25.90 -1.07 -47.98
CA GLU A 10 -26.73 0.08 -48.48
C GLU A 10 -27.95 0.41 -47.56
N ILE A 11 -28.30 1.63 -47.13
CA ILE A 11 -28.03 3.00 -47.62
C ILE A 11 -28.54 4.08 -46.61
N LEU A 12 -27.83 5.23 -46.58
CA LEU A 12 -28.19 6.64 -46.24
C LEU A 12 -29.02 7.07 -44.99
N GLY A 13 -28.50 8.12 -44.34
CA GLY A 13 -29.32 9.22 -43.77
C GLY A 13 -28.58 10.12 -42.76
N LYS A 14 -28.30 11.38 -43.11
CA LYS A 14 -27.46 12.35 -42.39
C LYS A 14 -28.29 13.43 -41.65
N ILE A 15 -27.79 13.89 -40.48
CA ILE A 15 -27.84 15.28 -39.88
C ILE A 15 -29.24 15.72 -39.34
N VAL A 16 -29.46 16.12 -38.07
CA VAL A 16 -29.27 17.47 -37.44
C VAL A 16 -29.57 17.43 -35.91
N THR A 17 -28.59 17.88 -35.11
CA THR A 17 -28.59 18.89 -34.02
C THR A 17 -29.75 19.04 -32.97
N ALA A 18 -29.41 18.71 -31.71
CA ALA A 18 -29.45 19.46 -30.42
C ALA A 18 -30.73 20.00 -29.70
N ILE A 19 -30.54 20.06 -28.36
CA ILE A 19 -31.24 20.80 -27.26
C ILE A 19 -32.39 20.01 -26.60
N ALA A 20 -32.18 19.27 -25.49
CA ALA A 20 -32.04 19.70 -24.08
C ALA A 20 -33.32 20.31 -23.47
N SER A 21 -33.91 19.63 -22.46
CA SER A 21 -34.26 20.17 -21.12
C SER A 21 -35.31 19.35 -20.34
N ILE A 22 -34.90 18.91 -19.13
CA ILE A 22 -35.62 18.97 -17.83
C ILE A 22 -36.72 17.92 -17.49
N ALA A 23 -36.27 16.98 -16.63
CA ALA A 23 -36.80 16.54 -15.31
C ALA A 23 -38.29 16.20 -15.07
N MET A 24 -38.55 14.98 -14.59
CA MET A 24 -39.09 14.66 -13.24
C MET A 24 -39.27 13.12 -13.11
N THR A 25 -38.41 12.42 -12.38
CA THR A 25 -38.55 11.91 -10.98
C THR A 25 -39.50 10.73 -10.73
N ALA A 26 -38.91 9.76 -10.02
CA ALA A 26 -39.48 8.81 -9.06
C ALA A 26 -40.11 7.49 -9.57
N ALA A 27 -39.34 6.40 -9.43
CA ALA A 27 -39.66 5.31 -8.49
C ALA A 27 -38.49 4.30 -8.46
N PHE A 28 -37.58 4.44 -7.49
CA PHE A 28 -36.63 3.37 -7.15
C PHE A 28 -37.37 2.33 -6.30
N ALA A 29 -37.71 1.21 -6.93
CA ALA A 29 -37.92 -0.05 -6.23
C ALA A 29 -36.67 -0.90 -6.51
N VAL A 30 -35.89 -1.19 -5.47
CA VAL A 30 -34.81 -2.17 -5.51
C VAL A 30 -35.46 -3.55 -5.38
N PRO A 31 -35.37 -4.46 -6.36
CA PRO A 31 -35.61 -5.86 -6.10
C PRO A 31 -34.29 -6.49 -5.65
N ALA A 32 -34.29 -7.00 -4.42
CA ALA A 32 -33.37 -8.06 -4.03
C ALA A 32 -33.51 -9.21 -5.03
N MET A 33 -32.51 -9.42 -5.87
CA MET A 33 -32.41 -10.61 -6.72
C MET A 33 -31.40 -11.57 -6.12
N ALA A 34 -31.95 -12.59 -5.47
CA ALA A 34 -31.30 -13.89 -5.35
C ALA A 34 -31.05 -14.41 -6.78
N ALA A 35 -29.79 -14.47 -7.19
CA ALA A 35 -29.40 -15.09 -8.45
C ALA A 35 -29.38 -16.61 -8.25
N SER A 36 -30.35 -17.28 -8.84
CA SER A 36 -30.33 -18.71 -9.12
C SER A 36 -29.35 -18.99 -10.26
N ASP A 37 -28.41 -19.89 -10.01
CA ASP A 37 -27.46 -20.45 -10.98
C ASP A 37 -28.15 -21.02 -12.23
N SER A 38 -27.69 -20.59 -13.42
CA SER A 38 -27.45 -21.43 -14.60
C SER A 38 -27.03 -20.57 -15.80
N GLY A 39 -25.80 -20.72 -16.28
CA GLY A 39 -25.38 -20.13 -17.54
C GLY A 39 -23.88 -19.91 -17.67
N THR A 40 -23.23 -20.83 -18.36
CA THR A 40 -21.80 -20.86 -18.73
C THR A 40 -21.25 -19.53 -19.30
N ALA A 41 -20.27 -18.96 -18.61
CA ALA A 41 -19.25 -18.06 -19.16
C ALA A 41 -17.94 -18.33 -18.41
N ALA A 42 -16.88 -18.66 -19.14
CA ALA A 42 -15.54 -18.85 -18.60
C ALA A 42 -14.99 -17.47 -18.17
N ASP A 43 -15.04 -17.21 -16.87
CA ASP A 43 -14.42 -16.06 -16.22
C ASP A 43 -13.18 -16.55 -15.48
N SER A 44 -12.01 -16.04 -15.86
CA SER A 44 -10.70 -16.36 -15.26
C SER A 44 -10.36 -15.44 -14.08
N GLY A 45 -11.36 -14.88 -13.40
CA GLY A 45 -11.22 -14.32 -12.06
C GLY A 45 -11.31 -15.43 -11.04
N THR A 46 -10.21 -15.77 -10.38
CA THR A 46 -10.15 -16.80 -9.35
C THR A 46 -10.93 -16.39 -8.09
N THR A 47 -12.24 -16.62 -8.10
CA THR A 47 -13.00 -16.79 -6.86
C THR A 47 -12.44 -18.04 -6.17
N GLN A 48 -11.69 -17.83 -5.08
CA GLN A 48 -11.00 -18.89 -4.34
C GLN A 48 -11.98 -20.01 -3.95
N GLN A 49 -11.85 -21.19 -4.57
CA GLN A 49 -12.60 -22.38 -4.16
C GLN A 49 -12.19 -22.77 -2.74
N SER A 50 -13.13 -23.27 -1.93
CA SER A 50 -12.83 -23.74 -0.58
C SER A 50 -11.74 -24.82 -0.61
N GLY A 51 -10.60 -24.58 0.03
CA GLY A 51 -9.48 -25.53 0.13
C GLY A 51 -8.19 -25.15 -0.60
N GLN A 52 -8.15 -24.03 -1.33
CA GLN A 52 -6.92 -23.53 -1.99
C GLN A 52 -6.14 -22.54 -1.11
N TYR A 53 -4.81 -22.70 -1.06
CA TYR A 53 -3.91 -21.81 -0.34
C TYR A 53 -3.60 -20.53 -1.13
N LYS A 54 -3.52 -19.40 -0.42
CA LYS A 54 -3.08 -18.12 -0.98
C LYS A 54 -1.56 -18.08 -0.99
N ILE A 55 -0.95 -18.03 -2.17
CA ILE A 55 0.50 -18.10 -2.35
C ILE A 55 0.97 -16.90 -3.16
N TYR A 56 2.03 -16.24 -2.69
CA TYR A 56 2.70 -15.16 -3.42
C TYR A 56 4.21 -15.38 -3.50
N PRO A 57 4.85 -15.16 -4.66
CA PRO A 57 4.24 -14.88 -5.96
C PRO A 57 3.25 -15.95 -6.42
N GLN A 58 2.28 -15.56 -7.25
CA GLN A 58 1.26 -16.48 -7.74
C GLN A 58 1.92 -17.65 -8.53
N PRO A 59 1.65 -18.92 -8.16
CA PRO A 59 2.25 -20.06 -8.85
C PRO A 59 1.75 -20.20 -10.29
N GLN A 60 2.60 -20.75 -11.15
CA GLN A 60 2.30 -20.97 -12.56
C GLN A 60 1.30 -22.11 -12.79
N ASN A 61 1.50 -23.25 -12.13
CA ASN A 61 0.60 -24.39 -12.19
C ASN A 61 0.43 -25.04 -10.82
N THR A 62 -0.83 -25.24 -10.42
CA THR A 62 -1.22 -25.86 -9.15
C THR A 62 -2.33 -26.88 -9.41
N GLU A 63 -2.11 -28.11 -8.98
CA GLU A 63 -3.13 -29.16 -8.97
C GLU A 63 -3.43 -29.56 -7.52
N TYR A 64 -4.71 -29.59 -7.15
CA TYR A 64 -5.16 -30.16 -5.89
C TYR A 64 -5.74 -31.55 -6.15
N GLY A 65 -5.31 -32.53 -5.35
CA GLY A 65 -5.83 -33.88 -5.37
C GLY A 65 -6.88 -34.10 -4.28
N ASP A 66 -7.59 -35.22 -4.35
CA ASP A 66 -8.55 -35.62 -3.32
C ASP A 66 -7.83 -35.96 -2.01
N GLY A 67 -8.47 -35.61 -0.89
CA GLY A 67 -7.98 -35.94 0.45
C GLY A 67 -6.88 -35.00 0.97
N SER A 68 -6.34 -35.35 2.13
CA SER A 68 -5.32 -34.55 2.82
C SER A 68 -4.36 -35.44 3.59
N LEU A 69 -3.11 -35.01 3.63
CA LEU A 69 -2.08 -35.54 4.49
C LEU A 69 -2.19 -34.83 5.85
N ILE A 70 -2.24 -35.58 6.95
CA ILE A 70 -2.21 -34.98 8.29
C ILE A 70 -0.77 -34.96 8.80
N LEU A 71 -0.24 -33.77 9.07
CA LEU A 71 1.13 -33.60 9.54
C LEU A 71 1.31 -34.27 10.92
N ARG A 72 2.36 -35.09 11.02
CA ARG A 72 2.80 -35.72 12.26
C ARG A 72 3.83 -34.85 12.96
N ASP A 73 3.99 -35.06 14.27
CA ASP A 73 4.99 -34.35 15.08
C ASP A 73 6.42 -34.77 14.74
N LYS A 74 6.58 -35.90 14.05
CA LYS A 74 7.86 -36.45 13.63
C LYS A 74 7.84 -36.74 12.13
N ALA A 75 8.94 -36.41 11.46
CA ALA A 75 9.16 -36.75 10.07
C ALA A 75 10.57 -37.32 9.84
N ASN A 76 10.70 -38.23 8.88
CA ASN A 76 12.00 -38.55 8.31
C ASN A 76 12.34 -37.53 7.23
N THR A 77 13.58 -37.05 7.20
CA THR A 77 14.05 -36.12 6.16
C THR A 77 15.13 -36.77 5.31
N VAL A 78 14.97 -36.72 3.99
CA VAL A 78 16.02 -37.07 3.03
C VAL A 78 16.36 -35.81 2.25
N VAL A 79 17.57 -35.29 2.44
CA VAL A 79 18.06 -34.06 1.80
C VAL A 79 19.30 -34.39 1.00
N GLU A 80 19.25 -34.18 -0.32
CA GLU A 80 20.36 -34.57 -1.20
C GLU A 80 21.63 -33.71 -0.97
N PRO A 81 22.83 -34.24 -1.27
CA PRO A 81 24.09 -33.50 -1.09
C PRO A 81 24.17 -32.17 -1.84
N GLY A 82 23.49 -32.04 -2.99
CA GLY A 82 23.43 -30.81 -3.79
C GLY A 82 22.58 -29.69 -3.19
N ILE A 83 21.94 -29.92 -2.03
CA ILE A 83 21.15 -28.91 -1.32
C ILE A 83 22.05 -28.14 -0.35
N ASP A 84 22.13 -26.83 -0.53
CA ASP A 84 22.98 -25.95 0.28
C ASP A 84 22.40 -25.65 1.68
N SER A 85 23.19 -24.95 2.49
CA SER A 85 22.86 -24.62 3.89
C SER A 85 21.66 -23.68 4.01
N ALA A 86 21.51 -22.73 3.09
CA ALA A 86 20.39 -21.80 3.05
C ALA A 86 19.06 -22.52 2.79
N THR A 87 19.05 -23.46 1.84
CA THR A 87 17.89 -24.30 1.53
C THR A 87 17.52 -25.23 2.69
N LYS A 88 18.52 -25.82 3.36
CA LYS A 88 18.30 -26.60 4.60
C LYS A 88 17.71 -25.74 5.72
N ALA A 89 18.16 -24.50 5.88
CA ALA A 89 17.60 -23.57 6.86
C ALA A 89 16.13 -23.25 6.57
N ARG A 90 15.76 -23.00 5.30
CA ARG A 90 14.36 -22.77 4.88
C ARG A 90 13.47 -24.00 5.09
N LEU A 91 13.99 -25.21 4.87
CA LEU A 91 13.29 -26.45 5.24
C LEU A 91 12.98 -26.48 6.75
N ASN A 92 14.00 -26.28 7.58
CA ASN A 92 13.85 -26.30 9.04
C ASN A 92 12.87 -25.22 9.52
N GLU A 93 12.93 -24.03 8.92
CA GLU A 93 12.01 -22.93 9.19
C GLU A 93 10.56 -23.31 8.88
N ALA A 94 10.29 -23.88 7.69
CA ALA A 94 8.96 -24.33 7.31
C ALA A 94 8.42 -25.40 8.28
N LEU A 95 9.22 -26.43 8.60
CA LEU A 95 8.82 -27.51 9.50
C LEU A 95 8.57 -27.02 10.94
N LYS A 96 9.33 -26.01 11.39
CA LYS A 96 9.17 -25.41 12.72
C LYS A 96 7.80 -24.74 12.91
N LEU A 97 7.18 -24.20 11.86
CA LEU A 97 5.80 -23.64 11.93
C LEU A 97 4.78 -24.64 12.45
N LYS A 98 5.04 -25.95 12.30
CA LYS A 98 4.16 -27.03 12.74
C LYS A 98 4.78 -27.92 13.83
N GLY A 99 5.91 -27.48 14.41
CA GLY A 99 6.59 -28.17 15.49
C GLY A 99 7.09 -29.57 15.11
N ILE A 100 7.44 -29.79 13.84
CA ILE A 100 7.83 -31.11 13.34
C ILE A 100 9.30 -31.39 13.69
N GLU A 101 9.53 -32.43 14.48
CA GLU A 101 10.86 -32.99 14.76
C GLU A 101 11.32 -33.86 13.60
N THR A 102 12.60 -33.79 13.24
CA THR A 102 13.13 -34.48 12.05
C THR A 102 14.20 -35.50 12.39
N THR A 103 14.16 -36.65 11.71
CA THR A 103 15.23 -37.66 11.72
C THR A 103 15.80 -37.79 10.32
N ALA A 104 17.10 -37.55 10.15
CA ALA A 104 17.76 -37.73 8.85
C ALA A 104 17.80 -39.21 8.44
N ALA A 105 17.55 -39.49 7.16
CA ALA A 105 17.62 -40.82 6.58
C ALA A 105 18.41 -40.82 5.26
N ASP A 106 19.13 -41.92 4.99
CA ASP A 106 19.95 -42.07 3.78
C ASP A 106 19.17 -42.62 2.57
N ALA A 107 17.98 -43.18 2.82
CA ALA A 107 17.06 -43.69 1.80
C ALA A 107 15.63 -43.22 2.12
N VAL A 108 14.74 -43.19 1.12
CA VAL A 108 13.31 -42.90 1.34
C VAL A 108 12.71 -44.02 2.21
N PRO A 109 12.29 -43.75 3.45
CA PRO A 109 11.69 -44.78 4.28
C PRO A 109 10.34 -45.23 3.71
N GLU A 110 10.08 -46.53 3.64
CA GLU A 110 8.84 -47.09 3.04
C GLU A 110 7.78 -47.48 4.09
N THR A 111 8.04 -47.22 5.37
CA THR A 111 7.15 -47.64 6.46
C THR A 111 5.85 -46.84 6.45
N ALA A 112 4.71 -47.54 6.44
CA ALA A 112 3.39 -46.93 6.54
C ALA A 112 3.22 -46.13 7.84
N TYR A 113 2.29 -45.17 7.83
CA TYR A 113 1.96 -44.32 8.99
C TYR A 113 3.16 -43.48 9.51
N GLN A 114 4.07 -43.09 8.62
CA GLN A 114 5.14 -42.13 8.88
C GLN A 114 5.05 -40.95 7.89
N LEU A 115 5.61 -39.80 8.28
CA LEU A 115 5.76 -38.63 7.42
C LEU A 115 7.20 -38.57 6.89
N ASN A 116 7.36 -38.48 5.58
CA ASN A 116 8.63 -38.23 4.92
C ASN A 116 8.63 -36.82 4.32
N VAL A 117 9.74 -36.10 4.48
CA VAL A 117 10.00 -34.81 3.83
C VAL A 117 11.27 -34.94 3.00
N LEU A 118 11.12 -34.88 1.68
CA LEU A 118 12.16 -35.19 0.71
C LEU A 118 12.55 -33.92 -0.05
N VAL A 119 13.84 -33.58 -0.08
CA VAL A 119 14.34 -32.39 -0.78
C VAL A 119 15.52 -32.78 -1.67
N GLY A 120 15.40 -32.53 -2.97
CA GLY A 120 16.41 -32.92 -3.96
C GLY A 120 16.54 -31.97 -5.14
N VAL A 121 17.46 -32.32 -6.03
CA VAL A 121 17.74 -31.60 -7.28
C VAL A 121 17.48 -32.49 -8.48
N ASN A 122 16.66 -32.05 -9.43
CA ASN A 122 16.37 -32.78 -10.65
C ASN A 122 17.66 -33.04 -11.45
N GLY A 123 17.86 -34.30 -11.87
CA GLY A 123 19.07 -34.70 -12.61
C GLY A 123 20.30 -34.99 -11.74
N SER A 124 20.20 -34.87 -10.41
CA SER A 124 21.29 -35.24 -9.49
C SER A 124 21.60 -36.75 -9.50
N ASN A 125 20.66 -37.58 -9.95
CA ASN A 125 20.65 -39.04 -9.78
C ASN A 125 20.76 -39.50 -8.32
N GLY A 126 20.48 -38.59 -7.38
CA GLY A 126 20.36 -38.87 -5.96
C GLY A 126 19.08 -39.62 -5.63
N VAL A 127 18.89 -39.88 -4.34
CA VAL A 127 17.79 -40.70 -3.83
C VAL A 127 16.43 -40.04 -4.09
N VAL A 128 16.33 -38.73 -3.90
CA VAL A 128 15.08 -37.97 -4.07
C VAL A 128 14.76 -37.78 -5.54
N ASP A 129 15.75 -37.47 -6.38
CA ASP A 129 15.59 -37.37 -7.84
C ASP A 129 15.09 -38.69 -8.45
N LYS A 130 15.71 -39.83 -8.08
CA LYS A 130 15.27 -41.16 -8.54
C LYS A 130 13.86 -41.48 -8.08
N TYR A 131 13.52 -41.19 -6.83
CA TYR A 131 12.18 -41.43 -6.29
C TYR A 131 11.14 -40.59 -7.04
N ALA A 132 11.39 -39.30 -7.26
CA ALA A 132 10.50 -38.43 -8.02
C ALA A 132 10.30 -38.92 -9.46
N LYS A 133 11.38 -39.32 -10.16
CA LYS A 133 11.31 -39.91 -11.51
C LYS A 133 10.48 -41.19 -11.54
N GLN A 134 10.60 -42.04 -10.53
CA GLN A 134 9.77 -43.23 -10.40
C GLN A 134 8.29 -42.85 -10.25
N LEU A 135 7.97 -41.90 -9.36
CA LEU A 135 6.58 -41.45 -9.18
C LEU A 135 5.96 -40.88 -10.46
N ILE A 136 6.76 -40.15 -11.25
CA ILE A 136 6.36 -39.60 -12.56
C ILE A 136 6.14 -40.73 -13.57
N ALA A 137 7.09 -41.67 -13.68
CA ALA A 137 6.99 -42.81 -14.59
C ALA A 137 5.79 -43.71 -14.28
N ASP A 138 5.46 -43.88 -13.00
CA ASP A 138 4.30 -44.64 -12.53
C ASP A 138 2.98 -43.86 -12.68
N GLY A 139 3.02 -42.59 -13.10
CA GLY A 139 1.85 -41.71 -13.29
C GLY A 139 1.20 -41.23 -11.99
N THR A 140 1.88 -41.42 -10.86
CA THR A 140 1.36 -41.08 -9.51
C THR A 140 1.79 -39.70 -9.01
N LEU A 141 2.66 -39.03 -9.79
CA LEU A 141 3.00 -37.61 -9.69
C LEU A 141 2.98 -37.04 -11.12
N LYS A 142 2.10 -36.07 -11.38
CA LYS A 142 1.99 -35.43 -12.70
C LYS A 142 2.88 -34.20 -12.76
N VAL A 143 3.83 -34.20 -13.69
CA VAL A 143 4.73 -33.07 -13.96
C VAL A 143 4.88 -32.95 -15.47
N ASP A 144 4.76 -31.76 -16.02
CA ASP A 144 5.02 -31.50 -17.44
C ASP A 144 6.52 -31.63 -17.72
N ASP A 145 6.89 -32.33 -18.80
CA ASP A 145 8.29 -32.57 -19.20
C ASP A 145 9.11 -31.28 -19.34
N SER A 146 8.46 -30.16 -19.69
CA SER A 146 9.11 -28.86 -19.88
C SER A 146 9.35 -28.10 -18.57
N THR A 147 8.78 -28.52 -17.43
CA THR A 147 8.84 -27.79 -16.15
C THR A 147 10.28 -27.43 -15.77
N PHE A 148 11.18 -28.43 -15.74
CA PHE A 148 12.57 -28.23 -15.32
C PHE A 148 13.46 -27.47 -16.32
N SER A 149 12.93 -27.13 -17.51
CA SER A 149 13.61 -26.28 -18.49
C SER A 149 13.39 -24.77 -18.24
N LYS A 150 12.45 -24.42 -17.36
CA LYS A 150 12.08 -23.03 -17.06
C LYS A 150 13.01 -22.40 -16.02
N ASN A 151 12.92 -21.08 -15.87
CA ASN A 151 13.72 -20.37 -14.86
C ASN A 151 13.31 -20.79 -13.46
N ASP A 152 14.30 -21.14 -12.64
CA ASP A 152 14.14 -21.33 -11.19
C ASP A 152 13.03 -22.34 -10.83
N SER A 153 12.76 -23.29 -11.72
CA SER A 153 11.62 -24.21 -11.64
C SER A 153 11.75 -25.26 -10.54
N TYR A 154 10.64 -25.59 -9.89
CA TYR A 154 10.56 -26.66 -8.90
C TYR A 154 9.24 -27.41 -8.97
N VAL A 155 9.22 -28.60 -8.39
CA VAL A 155 8.02 -29.37 -8.09
C VAL A 155 7.88 -29.50 -6.58
N LEU A 156 6.74 -29.09 -6.03
CA LEU A 156 6.34 -29.36 -4.64
C LEU A 156 5.11 -30.26 -4.67
N ALA A 157 5.18 -31.43 -4.06
CA ALA A 157 4.04 -32.35 -3.94
C ALA A 157 3.77 -32.74 -2.49
N VAL A 158 2.50 -32.74 -2.11
CA VAL A 158 2.00 -33.27 -0.82
C VAL A 158 1.13 -34.47 -1.15
N ARG A 159 1.49 -35.63 -0.63
CA ARG A 159 0.90 -36.91 -1.00
C ARG A 159 0.59 -37.73 0.24
N GLN A 160 -0.70 -37.92 0.50
CA GLN A 160 -1.18 -38.83 1.53
C GLN A 160 -0.80 -40.28 1.23
N GLY A 161 -0.28 -40.97 2.24
CA GLY A 161 0.04 -42.39 2.22
C GLY A 161 -1.16 -43.29 2.53
N ASN A 162 -0.89 -44.57 2.80
CA ASN A 162 -1.89 -45.55 3.23
C ASN A 162 -1.22 -46.63 4.10
N ALA A 163 -1.94 -47.71 4.42
CA ALA A 163 -1.44 -48.83 5.22
C ALA A 163 -0.17 -49.52 4.67
N LYS A 164 0.24 -49.20 3.44
CA LYS A 164 1.43 -49.74 2.76
C LYS A 164 2.44 -48.69 2.33
N THR A 165 2.10 -47.40 2.38
CA THR A 165 2.97 -46.32 1.88
C THR A 165 2.98 -45.14 2.84
N PRO A 166 4.12 -44.47 3.06
CA PRO A 166 4.22 -43.32 3.95
C PRO A 166 3.52 -42.08 3.37
N ASP A 167 3.14 -41.17 4.25
CA ASP A 167 2.82 -39.79 3.91
C ASP A 167 4.09 -39.08 3.41
N THR A 168 4.01 -38.34 2.30
CA THR A 168 5.20 -37.73 1.68
C THR A 168 4.98 -36.28 1.30
N ILE A 169 5.91 -35.41 1.71
CA ILE A 169 6.12 -34.08 1.15
C ILE A 169 7.40 -34.12 0.34
N LEU A 170 7.33 -33.80 -0.95
CA LEU A 170 8.45 -33.82 -1.89
C LEU A 170 8.70 -32.42 -2.44
N VAL A 171 9.94 -31.93 -2.37
CA VAL A 171 10.42 -30.74 -3.08
C VAL A 171 11.57 -31.15 -3.99
N LEU A 172 11.39 -31.03 -5.30
CA LEU A 172 12.42 -31.26 -6.30
C LEU A 172 12.68 -29.96 -7.06
N GLY A 173 13.82 -29.32 -6.83
CA GLY A 173 14.23 -28.11 -7.56
C GLY A 173 15.03 -28.46 -8.82
N ARG A 174 15.06 -27.58 -9.83
CA ARG A 174 16.04 -27.65 -10.92
C ARG A 174 17.48 -27.54 -10.40
N ASP A 175 17.66 -26.71 -9.38
CA ASP A 175 18.89 -26.50 -8.64
C ASP A 175 18.54 -26.20 -7.16
N THR A 176 19.53 -25.90 -6.33
CA THR A 176 19.29 -25.64 -4.90
C THR A 176 18.52 -24.34 -4.66
N ASP A 177 18.65 -23.30 -5.51
CA ASP A 177 17.85 -22.08 -5.38
C ASP A 177 16.38 -22.37 -5.67
N SER A 178 16.10 -23.16 -6.71
CA SER A 178 14.74 -23.64 -7.01
C SER A 178 14.12 -24.41 -5.85
N ALA A 179 14.88 -25.30 -5.20
CA ALA A 179 14.40 -26.05 -4.05
C ALA A 179 14.08 -25.12 -2.85
N PHE A 180 14.87 -24.06 -2.65
CA PHE A 180 14.57 -23.01 -1.67
C PHE A 180 13.23 -22.32 -1.95
N TYR A 181 12.92 -22.04 -3.22
CA TYR A 181 11.62 -21.45 -3.60
C TYR A 181 10.45 -22.42 -3.36
N GLY A 182 10.63 -23.72 -3.63
CA GLY A 182 9.63 -24.73 -3.31
C GLY A 182 9.34 -24.86 -1.81
N LEU A 183 10.38 -24.80 -0.98
CA LEU A 183 10.23 -24.77 0.48
C LEU A 183 9.61 -23.46 0.98
N THR A 184 9.80 -22.37 0.26
CA THR A 184 9.15 -21.08 0.55
C THR A 184 7.65 -21.14 0.27
N THR A 185 7.23 -21.82 -0.80
CA THR A 185 5.80 -22.13 -1.03
C THR A 185 5.24 -23.01 0.09
N LEU A 186 5.97 -24.05 0.51
CA LEU A 186 5.57 -24.90 1.64
C LEU A 186 5.42 -24.10 2.95
N TYR A 187 6.34 -23.17 3.22
CA TYR A 187 6.27 -22.26 4.37
C TYR A 187 4.95 -21.47 4.37
N GLN A 188 4.56 -20.87 3.24
CA GLN A 188 3.31 -20.12 3.13
C GLN A 188 2.07 -21.02 3.27
N ILE A 189 2.11 -22.25 2.78
CA ILE A 189 1.02 -23.24 2.97
C ILE A 189 0.86 -23.52 4.47
N PHE A 190 1.96 -23.76 5.19
CA PHE A 190 1.92 -24.11 6.61
C PHE A 190 1.37 -22.98 7.49
N GLN A 191 1.57 -21.71 7.11
CA GLN A 191 0.97 -20.57 7.80
C GLN A 191 -0.57 -20.56 7.74
N GLN A 192 -1.17 -21.24 6.78
CA GLN A 192 -2.61 -21.17 6.50
C GLN A 192 -3.42 -22.36 7.02
N LEU A 193 -2.76 -23.40 7.53
CA LEU A 193 -3.48 -24.61 7.93
C LEU A 193 -4.34 -24.33 9.17
N PRO A 194 -5.67 -24.60 9.10
CA PRO A 194 -6.57 -24.48 10.26
C PRO A 194 -6.31 -25.54 11.34
N GLY A 195 -5.43 -26.50 11.06
CA GLY A 195 -4.96 -27.53 11.98
C GLY A 195 -3.66 -28.12 11.45
N ARG A 196 -3.65 -29.44 11.22
CA ARG A 196 -2.48 -30.20 10.73
C ARG A 196 -2.71 -30.87 9.38
N ALA A 197 -3.95 -30.92 8.89
CA ALA A 197 -4.27 -31.41 7.56
C ALA A 197 -3.77 -30.44 6.46
N VAL A 198 -2.99 -30.97 5.52
CA VAL A 198 -2.53 -30.31 4.30
C VAL A 198 -3.19 -31.01 3.12
N SER A 199 -3.81 -30.25 2.22
CA SER A 199 -4.44 -30.80 1.00
C SER A 199 -3.41 -31.58 0.19
N ASN A 200 -3.82 -32.71 -0.40
CA ASN A 200 -3.02 -33.35 -1.44
C ASN A 200 -2.88 -32.38 -2.61
N LEU A 201 -1.66 -32.15 -3.08
CA LEU A 201 -1.40 -31.16 -4.11
C LEU A 201 -0.09 -31.38 -4.84
N THR A 202 0.03 -30.75 -6.00
CA THR A 202 1.27 -30.63 -6.77
C THR A 202 1.37 -29.22 -7.35
N PHE A 203 2.43 -28.51 -6.99
CA PHE A 203 2.87 -27.29 -7.68
C PHE A 203 3.98 -27.67 -8.65
N SER A 204 3.80 -27.34 -9.92
CA SER A 204 4.87 -27.34 -10.93
C SER A 204 5.09 -25.87 -11.31
N ASP A 205 6.08 -25.23 -10.70
CA ASP A 205 6.17 -23.77 -10.66
C ASP A 205 7.54 -23.28 -11.13
N TRP A 206 7.58 -22.05 -11.66
CA TRP A 206 8.78 -21.43 -12.23
C TRP A 206 8.62 -19.90 -12.29
N ALA A 207 9.72 -19.19 -12.52
CA ALA A 207 9.70 -17.75 -12.76
C ALA A 207 9.63 -17.41 -14.25
N ASP A 208 8.77 -16.47 -14.64
CA ASP A 208 8.75 -15.95 -16.02
C ASP A 208 9.95 -15.06 -16.34
N VAL A 209 10.49 -14.37 -15.32
CA VAL A 209 11.63 -13.46 -15.45
C VAL A 209 12.83 -14.01 -14.67
N LYS A 210 14.02 -14.02 -15.31
CA LYS A 210 15.23 -14.63 -14.74
C LYS A 210 15.80 -13.87 -13.54
N SER A 211 15.90 -12.55 -13.62
CA SER A 211 16.46 -11.72 -12.54
C SER A 211 15.39 -10.79 -11.95
N ARG A 212 15.22 -10.84 -10.63
CA ARG A 212 14.05 -10.27 -9.95
C ARG A 212 14.46 -9.62 -8.63
N GLY A 213 14.16 -8.34 -8.45
CA GLY A 213 14.23 -7.71 -7.13
C GLY A 213 14.27 -6.19 -7.14
N PHE A 214 15.30 -5.60 -6.54
CA PHE A 214 15.35 -4.15 -6.30
C PHE A 214 16.77 -3.59 -6.37
N ILE A 215 16.88 -2.30 -6.67
CA ILE A 215 18.13 -1.54 -6.75
C ILE A 215 18.07 -0.36 -5.78
N GLU A 216 19.11 -0.14 -4.98
CA GLU A 216 19.26 1.12 -4.25
C GLU A 216 19.91 2.15 -5.16
N GLY A 217 19.13 2.75 -6.06
CA GLY A 217 19.62 3.63 -7.13
C GLY A 217 19.00 5.03 -7.12
N TYR A 218 18.27 5.39 -6.06
CA TYR A 218 17.64 6.69 -5.89
C TYR A 218 18.63 7.76 -5.37
N TYR A 219 18.25 9.03 -5.51
CA TYR A 219 18.93 10.15 -4.85
C TYR A 219 18.27 10.43 -3.49
N GLY A 220 18.95 10.11 -2.39
CA GLY A 220 18.37 10.20 -1.05
C GLY A 220 19.33 9.67 0.01
N SER A 221 18.90 9.69 1.27
CA SER A 221 19.73 9.12 2.33
C SER A 221 19.88 7.61 2.07
N PRO A 222 21.11 7.07 1.96
CA PRO A 222 21.30 5.65 1.75
C PRO A 222 20.69 4.83 2.87
N TRP A 223 20.24 3.63 2.55
CA TRP A 223 19.76 2.69 3.54
C TRP A 223 20.87 2.28 4.50
N SER A 224 20.51 2.01 5.76
CA SER A 224 21.46 1.41 6.69
C SER A 224 21.79 -0.03 6.27
N THR A 225 22.93 -0.56 6.70
CA THR A 225 23.25 -1.99 6.51
C THR A 225 22.13 -2.89 7.05
N LYS A 226 21.52 -2.51 8.19
CA LYS A 226 20.40 -3.26 8.79
C LYS A 226 19.19 -3.29 7.86
N ASP A 227 18.84 -2.16 7.27
CA ASP A 227 17.72 -2.07 6.32
C ASP A 227 17.94 -2.95 5.08
N ARG A 228 19.15 -2.94 4.53
CA ARG A 228 19.53 -3.76 3.37
C ARG A 228 19.44 -5.25 3.68
N VAL A 229 19.96 -5.67 4.84
CA VAL A 229 19.86 -7.05 5.34
C VAL A 229 18.40 -7.47 5.53
N ASN A 230 17.58 -6.60 6.14
CA ASN A 230 16.16 -6.86 6.36
C ASN A 230 15.41 -7.03 5.03
N LEU A 231 15.64 -6.15 4.05
CA LEU A 231 14.98 -6.22 2.74
C LEU A 231 15.37 -7.48 1.95
N MET A 232 16.66 -7.84 1.91
CA MET A 232 17.10 -9.08 1.26
C MET A 232 16.52 -10.32 1.95
N THR A 233 16.49 -10.34 3.28
CA THR A 233 15.93 -11.47 4.05
C THR A 233 14.43 -11.61 3.77
N TRP A 234 13.69 -10.50 3.82
CA TRP A 234 12.26 -10.45 3.52
C TRP A 234 11.96 -10.84 2.06
N GLY A 235 12.72 -10.33 1.08
CA GLY A 235 12.55 -10.65 -0.34
C GLY A 235 12.72 -12.14 -0.66
N GLY A 236 13.49 -12.88 0.16
CA GLY A 236 13.64 -14.33 0.04
C GLY A 236 12.35 -15.11 0.32
N TYR A 237 11.39 -14.56 1.07
CA TYR A 237 10.06 -15.18 1.23
C TYR A 237 9.16 -15.00 0.01
N TYR A 238 9.58 -14.16 -0.96
CA TYR A 238 8.83 -13.83 -2.17
C TYR A 238 9.62 -14.14 -3.44
N LYS A 239 10.56 -15.08 -3.35
CA LYS A 239 11.30 -15.65 -4.49
C LYS A 239 12.06 -14.62 -5.36
N MET A 240 12.41 -13.48 -4.77
CA MET A 240 13.38 -12.57 -5.36
C MET A 240 14.77 -13.19 -5.36
N ASN A 241 15.64 -12.72 -6.25
CA ASN A 241 17.00 -13.24 -6.35
C ASN A 241 18.09 -12.18 -6.52
N THR A 242 17.73 -10.89 -6.60
CA THR A 242 18.65 -9.80 -6.93
C THR A 242 18.40 -8.56 -6.05
N TYR A 243 19.42 -8.12 -5.32
CA TYR A 243 19.52 -6.77 -4.76
C TYR A 243 20.75 -6.07 -5.33
N VAL A 244 20.56 -4.98 -6.08
CA VAL A 244 21.67 -4.22 -6.67
C VAL A 244 22.08 -3.08 -5.75
N TYR A 245 23.32 -3.16 -5.24
CA TYR A 245 23.94 -2.12 -4.44
C TYR A 245 24.52 -1.03 -5.33
N ALA A 246 23.81 0.10 -5.47
CA ALA A 246 24.25 1.25 -6.25
C ALA A 246 23.98 2.63 -5.59
N PRO A 247 24.12 2.77 -4.24
CA PRO A 247 23.79 4.02 -3.57
C PRO A 247 24.71 5.15 -4.05
N LYS A 248 24.14 6.16 -4.71
CA LYS A 248 24.87 7.23 -5.42
C LYS A 248 25.90 7.98 -4.56
N ASP A 249 25.70 7.98 -3.24
CA ASP A 249 26.56 8.66 -2.27
C ASP A 249 27.72 7.80 -1.72
N ASP A 250 27.82 6.51 -2.06
CA ASP A 250 29.03 5.74 -1.73
C ASP A 250 30.17 6.11 -2.70
N PRO A 251 31.19 6.87 -2.27
CA PRO A 251 32.27 7.22 -3.18
C PRO A 251 33.02 5.98 -3.69
N LEU A 252 33.06 4.88 -2.93
CA LEU A 252 33.83 3.68 -3.30
C LEU A 252 33.16 2.81 -4.35
N HIS A 253 31.88 3.06 -4.66
CA HIS A 253 31.19 2.41 -5.78
C HIS A 253 31.30 3.24 -7.09
N ARG A 254 31.54 4.55 -6.98
CA ARG A 254 31.46 5.52 -8.09
C ARG A 254 32.64 6.48 -8.16
N ASN A 255 32.63 7.59 -7.40
CA ASN A 255 33.59 8.71 -7.58
C ASN A 255 35.05 8.37 -7.23
N ASN A 256 35.25 7.37 -6.38
CA ASN A 256 36.52 6.82 -5.92
C ASN A 256 36.49 5.28 -6.05
N TRP A 257 35.99 4.76 -7.16
CA TRP A 257 35.81 3.31 -7.39
C TRP A 257 37.09 2.47 -7.25
N ARG A 258 38.27 3.08 -7.45
CA ARG A 258 39.58 2.45 -7.23
C ARG A 258 39.91 2.24 -5.75
N GLY A 259 39.30 3.03 -4.86
CA GLY A 259 39.51 2.93 -3.43
C GLY A 259 38.98 1.62 -2.88
N LEU A 260 39.82 0.88 -2.15
CA LEU A 260 39.40 -0.33 -1.45
C LEU A 260 38.65 0.03 -0.16
N TYR A 261 37.69 -0.81 0.22
CA TYR A 261 37.04 -0.70 1.53
C TYR A 261 38.06 -0.94 2.63
N THR A 262 37.91 -0.24 3.75
CA THR A 262 38.66 -0.57 4.96
C THR A 262 38.23 -1.94 5.50
N LYS A 263 39.05 -2.53 6.37
CA LYS A 263 38.69 -3.78 7.04
C LYS A 263 37.36 -3.64 7.79
N ASP A 264 37.14 -2.51 8.45
CA ASP A 264 35.91 -2.22 9.18
C ASP A 264 34.67 -2.22 8.26
N GLN A 265 34.74 -1.53 7.13
CA GLN A 265 33.67 -1.53 6.13
C GLN A 265 33.43 -2.91 5.53
N ILE A 266 34.48 -3.72 5.32
CA ILE A 266 34.30 -5.11 4.88
C ILE A 266 33.52 -5.92 5.91
N GLU A 267 33.91 -5.85 7.19
CA GLU A 267 33.26 -6.64 8.25
C GLU A 267 31.84 -6.16 8.59
N ASN A 268 31.60 -4.85 8.56
CA ASN A 268 30.36 -4.24 9.09
C ASN A 268 29.40 -3.74 8.01
N GLU A 269 29.83 -3.59 6.76
CA GLU A 269 28.99 -3.15 5.65
C GLU A 269 28.85 -4.26 4.60
N ILE A 270 29.95 -4.79 4.05
CA ILE A 270 29.89 -5.72 2.90
C ILE A 270 29.51 -7.15 3.32
N LYS A 271 30.22 -7.75 4.28
CA LYS A 271 29.97 -9.15 4.71
C LYS A 271 28.53 -9.40 5.18
N PRO A 272 27.92 -8.55 6.04
CA PRO A 272 26.57 -8.80 6.51
C PRO A 272 25.54 -8.83 5.37
N GLN A 273 25.74 -7.98 4.36
CA GLN A 273 24.88 -7.92 3.19
C GLN A 273 25.06 -9.12 2.27
N ALA A 274 26.31 -9.51 2.00
CA ALA A 274 26.62 -10.71 1.24
C ALA A 274 26.04 -11.96 1.91
N ASP A 275 26.21 -12.11 3.22
CA ASP A 275 25.65 -13.20 4.01
C ASP A 275 24.12 -13.24 3.94
N ALA A 276 23.46 -12.08 4.10
CA ALA A 276 22.01 -11.99 3.99
C ALA A 276 21.52 -12.42 2.61
N GLY A 277 22.15 -11.91 1.55
CA GLY A 277 21.75 -12.24 0.19
C GLY A 277 22.00 -13.69 -0.20
N ASN A 278 23.08 -14.30 0.30
CA ASN A 278 23.35 -15.72 0.09
C ASN A 278 22.35 -16.60 0.86
N LYS A 279 22.00 -16.25 2.10
CA LYS A 279 21.04 -17.00 2.94
C LYS A 279 19.60 -16.89 2.46
N SER A 280 19.21 -15.75 1.89
CA SER A 280 17.85 -15.51 1.41
C SER A 280 17.66 -15.81 -0.09
N LYS A 281 18.75 -16.12 -0.80
CA LYS A 281 18.84 -16.22 -2.26
C LYS A 281 18.65 -14.88 -3.00
N VAL A 282 18.36 -13.78 -2.30
CA VAL A 282 18.33 -12.42 -2.85
C VAL A 282 19.74 -11.86 -2.91
N ARG A 283 20.49 -12.24 -3.94
CA ARG A 283 21.94 -11.99 -4.01
C ARG A 283 22.26 -10.51 -3.91
N PHE A 284 23.21 -10.20 -3.04
CA PHE A 284 23.86 -8.90 -3.00
C PHE A 284 24.73 -8.74 -4.25
N VAL A 285 24.26 -7.95 -5.21
CA VAL A 285 24.96 -7.64 -6.45
C VAL A 285 25.76 -6.36 -6.22
N TYR A 286 27.09 -6.49 -6.19
CA TYR A 286 27.96 -5.35 -5.98
C TYR A 286 28.18 -4.60 -7.31
N ALA A 287 27.72 -3.35 -7.39
CA ALA A 287 27.81 -2.55 -8.59
C ALA A 287 28.99 -1.56 -8.54
N LEU A 288 29.78 -1.50 -9.62
CA LEU A 288 30.79 -0.46 -9.82
C LEU A 288 30.42 0.44 -10.99
N ALA A 289 30.59 1.75 -10.82
CA ALA A 289 30.35 2.78 -11.82
C ALA A 289 31.65 3.50 -12.22
N PRO A 290 32.58 2.84 -12.93
CA PRO A 290 33.96 3.34 -13.10
C PRO A 290 34.12 4.38 -14.23
N PHE A 291 33.06 4.67 -14.99
CA PHE A 291 33.13 5.49 -16.21
C PHE A 291 32.83 6.98 -15.99
N HIS A 292 32.39 7.34 -14.79
CA HIS A 292 32.01 8.71 -14.48
C HIS A 292 33.22 9.68 -14.50
N ASN A 293 33.04 10.90 -15.02
CA ASN A 293 34.15 11.84 -15.28
C ASN A 293 33.79 13.32 -15.05
N ASP A 294 32.86 13.60 -14.14
CA ASP A 294 32.58 14.95 -13.67
C ASP A 294 32.85 15.10 -12.17
N GLY A 295 32.63 16.31 -11.63
CA GLY A 295 32.78 16.59 -10.20
C GLY A 295 34.09 16.08 -9.61
N GLU A 296 33.98 15.31 -8.52
CA GLU A 296 35.10 14.69 -7.81
C GLU A 296 35.76 13.50 -8.56
N ALA A 297 35.06 12.94 -9.55
CA ALA A 297 35.52 11.82 -10.38
C ALA A 297 36.32 12.28 -11.60
N ARG A 298 36.36 13.59 -11.90
CA ARG A 298 37.07 14.15 -13.06
C ARG A 298 38.53 13.69 -13.10
N GLY A 299 38.92 13.08 -14.21
CA GLY A 299 40.26 12.53 -14.43
C GLY A 299 40.52 11.17 -13.76
N LYS A 300 39.51 10.57 -13.11
CA LYS A 300 39.57 9.26 -12.44
C LYS A 300 38.62 8.23 -13.06
N HIS A 301 38.22 8.43 -14.32
CA HIS A 301 37.44 7.43 -15.05
C HIS A 301 38.32 6.22 -15.43
N PHE A 302 37.68 5.14 -15.87
CA PHE A 302 38.34 4.01 -16.53
C PHE A 302 38.85 4.46 -17.91
N ARG A 303 40.14 4.27 -18.18
CA ARG A 303 40.85 4.83 -19.34
C ARG A 303 40.86 3.88 -20.54
N PHE A 304 40.73 4.45 -21.73
CA PHE A 304 40.70 3.74 -23.01
C PHE A 304 41.68 4.33 -24.05
N ASP A 305 42.57 5.22 -23.61
CA ASP A 305 43.50 5.97 -24.46
C ASP A 305 44.73 5.16 -24.90
N THR A 306 45.20 4.23 -24.06
CA THR A 306 46.31 3.31 -24.35
C THR A 306 46.03 1.91 -23.81
N GLU A 307 46.71 0.90 -24.36
CA GLU A 307 46.59 -0.49 -23.88
C GLU A 307 47.13 -0.63 -22.46
N GLU A 308 48.21 0.07 -22.13
CA GLU A 308 48.82 0.05 -20.80
C GLU A 308 47.84 0.59 -19.75
N HIS A 309 47.23 1.75 -20.00
CA HIS A 309 46.22 2.32 -19.09
C HIS A 309 44.99 1.42 -18.93
N TYR A 310 44.53 0.79 -20.03
CA TYR A 310 43.42 -0.15 -20.00
C TYR A 310 43.71 -1.34 -19.07
N GLN A 311 44.89 -1.96 -19.22
CA GLN A 311 45.28 -3.11 -18.40
C GLN A 311 45.50 -2.74 -16.93
N GLU A 312 46.04 -1.56 -16.64
CA GLU A 312 46.14 -1.02 -15.28
C GLU A 312 44.75 -0.88 -14.64
N ASP A 313 43.83 -0.21 -15.33
CA ASP A 313 42.49 0.06 -14.80
C ASP A 313 41.64 -1.23 -14.69
N LEU A 314 41.78 -2.17 -15.64
CA LEU A 314 41.14 -3.49 -15.57
C LEU A 314 41.62 -4.28 -14.35
N LYS A 315 42.92 -4.22 -14.05
CA LYS A 315 43.49 -4.88 -12.86
C LYS A 315 42.93 -4.29 -11.57
N GLU A 316 42.81 -2.96 -11.48
CA GLU A 316 42.22 -2.29 -10.31
C GLU A 316 40.74 -2.61 -10.16
N LEU A 317 39.99 -2.66 -11.28
CA LEU A 317 38.58 -3.04 -11.30
C LEU A 317 38.38 -4.48 -10.78
N LYS A 318 39.17 -5.43 -11.28
CA LYS A 318 39.15 -6.82 -10.81
C LYS A 318 39.56 -6.92 -9.34
N ALA A 319 40.56 -6.16 -8.88
CA ALA A 319 40.97 -6.15 -7.49
C ALA A 319 39.87 -5.65 -6.53
N LYS A 320 39.12 -4.61 -6.93
CA LYS A 320 37.98 -4.12 -6.17
C LYS A 320 36.85 -5.15 -6.07
N TYR A 321 36.49 -5.79 -7.19
CA TYR A 321 35.51 -6.89 -7.16
C TYR A 321 35.98 -8.05 -6.29
N MET A 322 37.25 -8.48 -6.41
CA MET A 322 37.81 -9.54 -5.58
C MET A 322 37.70 -9.24 -4.09
N GLN A 323 37.97 -8.00 -3.67
CA GLN A 323 37.82 -7.63 -2.26
C GLN A 323 36.42 -7.95 -1.72
N THR A 324 35.38 -7.73 -2.53
CA THR A 324 33.99 -8.02 -2.16
C THR A 324 33.64 -9.50 -2.32
N ILE A 325 34.16 -10.18 -3.34
CA ILE A 325 33.95 -11.62 -3.57
C ILE A 325 34.55 -12.43 -2.42
N ASP A 326 35.76 -12.06 -1.97
CA ASP A 326 36.42 -12.63 -0.79
C ASP A 326 35.64 -12.36 0.50
N ALA A 327 34.85 -11.27 0.52
CA ALA A 327 33.91 -10.93 1.60
C ALA A 327 32.53 -11.60 1.45
N GLY A 328 32.34 -12.49 0.47
CA GLY A 328 31.11 -13.29 0.31
C GLY A 328 30.19 -12.85 -0.82
N VAL A 329 30.51 -11.78 -1.56
CA VAL A 329 29.72 -11.36 -2.74
C VAL A 329 29.78 -12.43 -3.83
N ARG A 330 28.65 -12.69 -4.50
CA ARG A 330 28.53 -13.75 -5.51
C ARG A 330 27.93 -13.29 -6.83
N GLN A 331 27.76 -11.98 -7.03
CA GLN A 331 27.32 -11.41 -8.30
C GLN A 331 27.78 -9.96 -8.43
N ILE A 332 28.11 -9.54 -9.65
CA ILE A 332 28.65 -8.20 -9.94
C ILE A 332 27.78 -7.45 -10.95
N ALA A 333 27.86 -6.12 -10.92
CA ALA A 333 27.23 -5.24 -11.89
C ALA A 333 28.19 -4.12 -12.33
N LEU A 334 28.15 -3.78 -13.62
CA LEU A 334 28.92 -2.70 -14.22
C LEU A 334 27.99 -1.59 -14.68
N LEU A 335 28.19 -0.37 -14.18
CA LEU A 335 27.32 0.76 -14.44
C LEU A 335 28.05 1.84 -15.23
N ALA A 336 27.40 2.35 -16.28
CA ALA A 336 27.84 3.48 -17.09
C ALA A 336 26.82 4.64 -17.07
N ASP A 337 25.77 4.56 -16.26
CA ASP A 337 24.78 5.63 -16.14
C ASP A 337 25.43 6.95 -15.68
N ASP A 338 24.87 8.07 -16.11
CA ASP A 338 25.36 9.43 -15.83
C ASP A 338 26.87 9.63 -16.16
N SER A 339 27.39 8.93 -17.17
CA SER A 339 28.80 9.03 -17.58
C SER A 339 28.99 9.71 -18.94
N THR A 340 30.24 10.03 -19.25
CA THR A 340 30.65 10.52 -20.58
C THR A 340 30.42 9.42 -21.63
N ASP A 341 30.04 9.79 -22.85
CA ASP A 341 29.92 8.85 -23.97
C ASP A 341 31.30 8.41 -24.49
N TRP A 342 31.92 7.45 -23.79
CA TRP A 342 33.20 6.87 -24.19
C TRP A 342 33.11 6.06 -25.48
N GLY A 343 31.93 5.51 -25.78
CA GLY A 343 31.65 4.77 -27.00
C GLY A 343 31.77 5.66 -28.24
N ALA A 344 31.28 6.90 -28.18
CA ALA A 344 31.45 7.87 -29.26
C ALA A 344 32.91 8.28 -29.48
N GLN A 345 33.72 8.31 -28.41
CA GLN A 345 35.12 8.74 -28.49
C GLN A 345 36.07 7.64 -28.97
N TYR A 346 35.88 6.39 -28.51
CA TYR A 346 36.83 5.30 -28.72
C TYR A 346 36.22 4.06 -29.42
N GLY A 347 34.92 4.06 -29.67
CA GLY A 347 34.16 2.93 -30.19
C GLY A 347 33.66 1.98 -29.09
N ASN A 348 32.43 1.49 -29.21
CA ASN A 348 31.82 0.58 -28.22
C ASN A 348 32.60 -0.75 -28.06
N ASP A 349 33.18 -1.24 -29.17
CA ASP A 349 33.99 -2.47 -29.19
C ASP A 349 35.27 -2.35 -28.36
N ASN A 350 35.90 -1.17 -28.33
CA ASN A 350 37.12 -0.91 -27.57
C ASN A 350 36.86 -0.43 -26.14
N THR A 351 35.59 -0.19 -25.78
CA THR A 351 35.20 0.36 -24.48
C THR A 351 34.34 -0.64 -23.70
N TYR A 352 33.01 -0.47 -23.72
CA TYR A 352 32.08 -1.22 -22.89
C TYR A 352 32.08 -2.72 -23.22
N VAL A 353 32.03 -3.07 -24.51
CA VAL A 353 32.01 -4.47 -24.96
C VAL A 353 33.29 -5.19 -24.55
N ARG A 354 34.44 -4.52 -24.67
CA ARG A 354 35.74 -5.07 -24.27
C ARG A 354 35.78 -5.39 -22.78
N VAL A 355 35.43 -4.43 -21.92
CA VAL A 355 35.42 -4.62 -20.47
C VAL A 355 34.46 -5.75 -20.07
N LEU A 356 33.28 -5.82 -20.68
CA LEU A 356 32.31 -6.88 -20.39
C LEU A 356 32.82 -8.27 -20.81
N LYS A 357 33.52 -8.40 -21.95
CA LYS A 357 34.17 -9.66 -22.35
C LYS A 357 35.25 -10.07 -21.34
N ASP A 358 36.13 -9.15 -20.98
CA ASP A 358 37.23 -9.41 -20.04
C ASP A 358 36.75 -9.73 -18.62
N LEU A 359 35.59 -9.21 -18.21
CA LEU A 359 34.92 -9.58 -16.95
C LEU A 359 34.20 -10.92 -17.03
N THR A 360 33.53 -11.22 -18.16
CA THR A 360 32.89 -12.53 -18.38
C THR A 360 33.91 -13.66 -18.33
N ASP A 361 35.02 -13.54 -19.08
CA ASP A 361 36.07 -14.56 -19.11
C ASP A 361 36.68 -14.77 -17.72
N TRP A 362 36.93 -13.67 -17.01
CA TRP A 362 37.46 -13.69 -15.66
C TRP A 362 36.52 -14.34 -14.63
N ILE A 363 35.21 -14.09 -14.69
CA ILE A 363 34.24 -14.75 -13.80
C ILE A 363 34.18 -16.26 -14.08
N HIS A 364 34.26 -16.67 -15.36
CA HIS A 364 34.34 -18.09 -15.71
C HIS A 364 35.61 -18.74 -15.16
N GLU A 365 36.76 -18.06 -15.18
CA GLU A 365 37.99 -18.52 -14.54
C GLU A 365 37.80 -18.71 -13.03
N LEU A 366 37.22 -17.73 -12.34
CA LEU A 366 36.94 -17.80 -10.90
C LEU A 366 36.00 -18.96 -10.54
N GLN A 367 34.99 -19.26 -11.36
CA GLN A 367 34.08 -20.39 -11.14
C GLN A 367 34.77 -21.75 -11.22
N GLN A 368 35.92 -21.85 -11.89
CA GLN A 368 36.74 -23.07 -11.93
C GLN A 368 37.68 -23.21 -10.73
N GLU A 369 37.87 -22.16 -9.92
CA GLU A 369 38.71 -22.23 -8.73
C GLU A 369 38.12 -23.16 -7.67
N LYS A 370 38.97 -23.96 -7.04
CA LYS A 370 38.59 -24.95 -6.03
C LYS A 370 39.39 -24.77 -4.75
N ASN A 371 38.76 -25.14 -3.63
CA ASN A 371 39.45 -25.36 -2.37
C ASN A 371 40.26 -26.67 -2.42
N ASP A 372 41.13 -26.89 -1.43
CA ASP A 372 41.97 -28.09 -1.33
C ASP A 372 41.16 -29.40 -1.26
N ASP A 373 39.91 -29.33 -0.78
CA ASP A 373 38.97 -30.47 -0.70
C ASP A 373 38.20 -30.73 -2.01
N GLY A 374 38.46 -29.95 -3.05
CA GLY A 374 37.83 -30.07 -4.37
C GLY A 374 36.46 -29.38 -4.50
N THR A 375 35.96 -28.74 -3.45
CA THR A 375 34.75 -27.90 -3.51
C THR A 375 35.02 -26.60 -4.27
N ALA A 376 33.98 -26.00 -4.84
CA ALA A 376 34.11 -24.70 -5.51
C ALA A 376 34.54 -23.62 -4.50
N LYS A 377 35.60 -22.87 -4.81
CA LYS A 377 36.14 -21.84 -3.92
C LYS A 377 35.14 -20.71 -3.67
N TYR A 378 34.44 -20.29 -4.73
CA TYR A 378 33.40 -19.27 -4.67
C TYR A 378 32.03 -19.88 -4.96
N GLU A 379 31.60 -20.83 -4.12
CA GLU A 379 30.28 -21.46 -4.23
C GLU A 379 29.17 -20.40 -4.40
N GLY A 380 28.30 -20.61 -5.38
CA GLY A 380 27.19 -19.71 -5.69
C GLY A 380 27.53 -18.50 -6.55
N LEU A 381 28.79 -18.31 -6.97
CA LEU A 381 29.21 -17.22 -7.86
C LEU A 381 28.46 -17.30 -9.20
N LYS A 382 27.75 -16.22 -9.55
CA LYS A 382 26.99 -16.11 -10.79
C LYS A 382 27.83 -15.50 -11.89
N ASP A 383 27.66 -16.04 -13.10
CA ASP A 383 28.20 -15.51 -14.35
C ASP A 383 27.37 -14.34 -14.89
N THR A 384 26.14 -14.15 -14.39
CA THR A 384 25.24 -13.11 -14.89
C THR A 384 25.70 -11.74 -14.39
N ILE A 385 26.18 -10.89 -15.32
CA ILE A 385 26.62 -9.53 -15.06
C ILE A 385 25.50 -8.56 -15.43
N LEU A 386 25.10 -7.67 -14.52
CA LEU A 386 24.20 -6.58 -14.89
C LEU A 386 24.99 -5.44 -15.50
N TYR A 387 24.56 -4.91 -16.64
CA TYR A 387 25.17 -3.75 -17.27
C TYR A 387 24.15 -2.63 -17.44
N CYS A 388 24.39 -1.48 -16.80
CA CYS A 388 23.60 -0.27 -17.03
C CYS A 388 24.32 0.61 -18.05
N PRO A 389 23.77 0.83 -19.26
CA PRO A 389 24.37 1.69 -20.27
C PRO A 389 24.40 3.16 -19.84
N ALA A 390 25.11 3.99 -20.60
CA ALA A 390 25.18 5.42 -20.35
C ALA A 390 23.85 6.16 -20.59
N LEU A 391 23.73 7.37 -20.01
CA LEU A 391 22.49 8.16 -19.91
C LEU A 391 21.75 8.34 -21.24
N TYR A 392 22.48 8.60 -22.32
CA TYR A 392 21.90 8.78 -23.64
C TYR A 392 21.28 7.50 -24.23
N SER A 393 21.68 6.31 -23.73
CA SER A 393 21.24 5.02 -24.26
C SER A 393 20.23 4.29 -23.37
N TYR A 394 20.29 4.38 -22.03
CA TYR A 394 19.42 3.55 -21.17
C TYR A 394 17.94 3.96 -21.16
N THR A 395 17.64 5.21 -21.53
CA THR A 395 16.27 5.68 -21.79
C THR A 395 15.83 5.43 -23.23
N GLY A 396 16.73 4.97 -24.10
CA GLY A 396 16.46 4.68 -25.51
C GLY A 396 15.77 3.33 -25.73
N ALA A 397 15.55 2.97 -27.00
CA ALA A 397 14.91 1.72 -27.40
C ALA A 397 15.89 0.59 -27.73
N GLY A 398 17.12 0.65 -27.19
CA GLY A 398 18.19 -0.33 -27.42
C GLY A 398 19.03 -0.05 -28.68
N ASP A 399 20.35 -0.04 -28.50
CA ASP A 399 21.30 0.22 -29.59
C ASP A 399 21.72 -1.07 -30.29
N ALA A 400 21.91 -1.02 -31.61
CA ALA A 400 22.21 -2.20 -32.42
C ALA A 400 23.49 -2.97 -32.01
N TRP A 401 24.47 -2.28 -31.41
CA TRP A 401 25.73 -2.88 -30.93
C TRP A 401 25.54 -3.72 -29.66
N TYR A 402 24.40 -3.64 -28.97
CA TYR A 402 24.09 -4.47 -27.81
C TYR A 402 24.09 -5.98 -28.10
N LYS A 403 23.92 -6.36 -29.37
CA LYS A 403 24.05 -7.76 -29.82
C LYS A 403 25.47 -8.32 -29.64
N ASP A 404 26.47 -7.44 -29.59
CA ASP A 404 27.89 -7.80 -29.53
C ASP A 404 28.40 -7.94 -28.07
N ILE A 405 27.53 -7.60 -27.09
CA ILE A 405 27.74 -7.82 -25.66
C ILE A 405 27.61 -9.33 -25.34
N PRO A 406 28.46 -9.91 -24.46
CA PRO A 406 28.35 -11.30 -24.04
C PRO A 406 26.94 -11.70 -23.56
N SER A 407 26.50 -12.91 -23.90
CA SER A 407 25.12 -13.37 -23.65
C SER A 407 24.75 -13.52 -22.16
N ASN A 408 25.76 -13.67 -21.28
CA ASN A 408 25.56 -13.71 -19.83
C ASN A 408 25.30 -12.32 -19.22
N VAL A 409 25.54 -11.23 -19.96
CA VAL A 409 25.36 -9.86 -19.46
C VAL A 409 23.94 -9.39 -19.70
N GLN A 410 23.19 -8.95 -18.69
CA GLN A 410 21.83 -8.42 -18.86
C GLN A 410 21.85 -6.89 -18.97
N ILE A 411 21.16 -6.34 -19.97
CA ILE A 411 21.23 -4.92 -20.34
C ILE A 411 20.08 -4.15 -19.71
N VAL A 412 20.41 -3.23 -18.80
CA VAL A 412 19.44 -2.49 -17.99
C VAL A 412 18.86 -1.30 -18.76
N MET A 413 17.53 -1.19 -18.78
CA MET A 413 16.76 -0.17 -19.47
C MET A 413 15.63 0.36 -18.57
N THR A 414 15.26 1.64 -18.71
CA THR A 414 14.20 2.23 -17.88
C THR A 414 12.83 2.30 -18.54
N GLY A 415 12.69 1.79 -19.76
CA GLY A 415 11.39 1.72 -20.46
C GLY A 415 11.03 2.98 -21.24
N GLY A 416 11.98 3.54 -22.00
CA GLY A 416 11.75 4.63 -22.97
C GLY A 416 11.89 6.06 -22.42
N ARG A 417 11.99 6.21 -21.10
CA ARG A 417 12.31 7.48 -20.39
C ARG A 417 12.76 7.17 -18.97
N THR A 418 13.17 8.17 -18.19
CA THR A 418 13.62 7.98 -16.80
C THR A 418 12.56 7.29 -15.92
N PHE A 419 11.34 7.82 -15.85
CA PHE A 419 10.19 7.16 -15.22
C PHE A 419 9.37 6.39 -16.26
N GLY A 420 10.02 5.47 -16.97
CA GLY A 420 9.38 4.60 -17.96
C GLY A 420 8.69 3.40 -17.30
N VAL A 421 8.17 2.51 -18.13
CA VAL A 421 7.32 1.39 -17.70
C VAL A 421 7.85 0.05 -18.22
N ALA A 422 7.60 -1.03 -17.48
CA ALA A 422 7.75 -2.40 -17.95
C ALA A 422 6.55 -2.74 -18.86
N GLY A 423 6.64 -2.29 -20.11
CA GLY A 423 5.64 -2.51 -21.15
C GLY A 423 6.14 -3.45 -22.25
N LYS A 424 5.26 -4.36 -22.70
CA LYS A 424 5.57 -5.31 -23.78
C LYS A 424 6.02 -4.61 -25.06
N ASP A 425 5.35 -3.52 -25.46
CA ASP A 425 5.69 -2.79 -26.68
C ASP A 425 7.12 -2.24 -26.68
N PHE A 426 7.58 -1.76 -25.53
CA PHE A 426 8.98 -1.34 -25.35
C PHE A 426 9.92 -2.53 -25.48
N ALA A 427 9.62 -3.63 -24.79
CA ALA A 427 10.45 -4.83 -24.82
C ALA A 427 10.56 -5.47 -26.22
N ASP A 428 9.45 -5.52 -26.97
CA ASP A 428 9.42 -6.00 -28.34
C ASP A 428 10.28 -5.12 -29.26
N THR A 429 10.21 -3.80 -29.08
CA THR A 429 11.03 -2.84 -29.85
C THR A 429 12.51 -3.00 -29.52
N PHE A 430 12.85 -3.09 -28.23
CA PHE A 430 14.22 -3.35 -27.78
C PHE A 430 14.76 -4.66 -28.34
N THR A 431 13.97 -5.73 -28.28
CA THR A 431 14.34 -7.05 -28.80
C THR A 431 14.55 -7.02 -30.31
N LYS A 432 13.70 -6.30 -31.05
CA LYS A 432 13.87 -6.11 -32.49
C LYS A 432 15.17 -5.39 -32.83
N ASN A 433 15.56 -4.39 -32.04
CA ASN A 433 16.76 -3.59 -32.30
C ASN A 433 18.05 -4.31 -31.92
N THR A 434 18.01 -5.14 -30.88
CA THR A 434 19.21 -5.70 -30.23
C THR A 434 19.35 -7.21 -30.39
N GLY A 435 18.26 -7.92 -30.73
CA GLY A 435 18.18 -9.38 -30.68
C GLY A 435 18.09 -9.95 -29.26
N ARG A 436 17.87 -9.10 -28.25
CA ARG A 436 17.94 -9.46 -26.82
C ARG A 436 16.75 -8.92 -26.04
N ALA A 437 16.33 -9.59 -24.97
CA ALA A 437 15.34 -9.04 -24.05
C ALA A 437 15.98 -7.99 -23.13
N PRO A 438 15.25 -6.93 -22.72
CA PRO A 438 15.77 -5.95 -21.78
C PRO A 438 15.68 -6.43 -20.34
N PHE A 439 16.58 -5.93 -19.49
CA PHE A 439 16.40 -5.92 -18.04
C PHE A 439 15.76 -4.58 -17.66
N MET A 440 14.61 -4.59 -16.98
CA MET A 440 13.87 -3.38 -16.63
C MET A 440 14.29 -2.82 -15.27
N TRP A 441 14.87 -1.62 -15.25
CA TRP A 441 14.97 -0.76 -14.06
C TRP A 441 13.74 0.15 -14.03
N ILE A 442 12.81 -0.12 -13.12
CA ILE A 442 11.59 0.68 -12.99
C ILE A 442 11.71 1.66 -11.83
N ASN A 443 11.59 2.96 -12.12
CA ASN A 443 11.65 4.03 -11.12
C ASN A 443 10.34 4.20 -10.33
N TRP A 444 9.95 3.14 -9.63
CA TRP A 444 8.79 3.07 -8.74
C TRP A 444 9.05 2.00 -7.67
N PRO A 445 8.72 2.23 -6.38
CA PRO A 445 8.05 3.39 -5.79
C PRO A 445 8.97 4.60 -5.48
N CYS A 446 10.08 4.77 -6.21
CA CYS A 446 11.01 5.89 -6.06
C CYS A 446 10.31 7.24 -5.80
N SER A 447 10.74 7.91 -4.73
CA SER A 447 10.19 9.18 -4.26
C SER A 447 11.26 10.24 -4.04
N ASP A 448 12.41 10.12 -4.70
CA ASP A 448 13.53 11.07 -4.62
C ASP A 448 13.15 12.51 -5.03
N MET A 449 12.05 12.66 -5.76
CA MET A 449 11.41 13.95 -6.10
C MET A 449 10.87 14.70 -4.87
N ASN A 450 10.70 14.02 -3.72
CA ASN A 450 10.41 14.62 -2.41
C ASN A 450 11.39 15.75 -2.02
N ARG A 451 12.58 15.81 -2.63
CA ARG A 451 13.53 16.90 -2.41
C ARG A 451 13.00 18.26 -2.90
N ASN A 452 12.08 18.27 -3.87
CA ASN A 452 11.52 19.46 -4.51
C ASN A 452 10.23 19.96 -3.84
N THR A 453 9.64 19.19 -2.93
CA THR A 453 8.36 19.53 -2.27
C THR A 453 8.57 20.19 -0.91
N ALA A 454 7.56 20.90 -0.40
CA ALA A 454 7.58 21.47 0.97
C ALA A 454 7.27 20.43 2.08
N TYR A 455 7.01 19.18 1.71
CA TYR A 455 6.57 18.07 2.56
C TYR A 455 7.13 16.75 2.05
N GLN A 456 7.02 15.67 2.83
CA GLN A 456 7.40 14.32 2.43
C GLN A 456 6.16 13.45 2.28
N TYR A 457 6.09 12.65 1.22
CA TYR A 457 5.00 11.70 0.97
C TYR A 457 5.55 10.29 0.71
N LEU A 458 4.69 9.29 0.94
CA LEU A 458 4.96 7.88 0.61
C LEU A 458 4.25 7.50 -0.69
N VAL A 459 4.84 6.56 -1.44
CA VAL A 459 4.26 5.97 -2.66
C VAL A 459 3.93 4.51 -2.37
N MET A 460 2.73 4.27 -1.84
CA MET A 460 2.24 2.95 -1.38
C MET A 460 1.26 2.32 -2.37
N GLY A 461 1.40 2.60 -3.68
CA GLY A 461 0.58 2.04 -4.75
C GLY A 461 0.97 2.56 -6.13
N GLY A 462 0.19 2.21 -7.16
CA GLY A 462 0.42 2.65 -8.55
C GLY A 462 1.07 1.62 -9.47
N GLN A 463 1.09 0.36 -9.05
CA GLN A 463 1.68 -0.79 -9.74
C GLN A 463 1.29 -0.88 -11.22
N ASN A 464 0.01 -0.71 -11.56
CA ASN A 464 -0.50 -0.88 -12.93
C ASN A 464 -0.02 0.23 -13.89
N ASN A 465 0.56 1.32 -13.36
CA ASN A 465 1.19 2.33 -14.20
C ASN A 465 2.57 1.89 -14.69
N PHE A 466 3.28 1.12 -13.88
CA PHE A 466 4.68 0.80 -14.12
C PHE A 466 4.89 -0.64 -14.57
N LEU A 467 4.10 -1.58 -14.06
CA LEU A 467 4.14 -3.00 -14.39
C LEU A 467 2.91 -3.31 -15.26
N LYS A 468 3.10 -3.36 -16.59
CA LYS A 468 1.98 -3.51 -17.53
C LYS A 468 1.64 -4.98 -17.76
N PRO A 469 0.35 -5.37 -17.70
CA PRO A 469 -0.05 -6.73 -17.98
C PRO A 469 0.15 -7.10 -19.47
N GLY A 470 0.16 -8.40 -19.76
CA GLY A 470 0.18 -8.95 -21.13
C GLY A 470 1.56 -9.31 -21.68
N ALA A 471 2.62 -9.14 -20.89
CA ALA A 471 3.92 -9.74 -21.19
C ALA A 471 3.89 -11.27 -20.96
N THR A 472 4.78 -12.00 -21.62
CA THR A 472 4.89 -13.47 -21.51
C THR A 472 6.33 -13.90 -21.22
N TYR A 473 6.52 -15.18 -20.86
CA TYR A 473 7.83 -15.79 -20.61
C TYR A 473 8.86 -15.40 -21.70
N GLY A 474 10.00 -14.85 -21.28
CA GLY A 474 11.08 -14.41 -22.18
C GLY A 474 10.94 -12.99 -22.72
N THR A 475 9.89 -12.24 -22.36
CA THR A 475 9.76 -10.81 -22.71
C THR A 475 10.85 -9.95 -22.04
N TYR A 476 11.26 -10.32 -20.82
CA TYR A 476 12.25 -9.58 -20.02
C TYR A 476 13.36 -10.51 -19.52
N ASP A 477 14.60 -10.04 -19.56
CA ASP A 477 15.75 -10.70 -18.92
C ASP A 477 15.74 -10.49 -17.40
N GLY A 478 15.22 -9.35 -16.95
CA GLY A 478 15.11 -9.02 -15.54
C GLY A 478 14.15 -7.88 -15.25
N ILE A 479 13.71 -7.77 -14.00
CA ILE A 479 12.94 -6.63 -13.49
C ILE A 479 13.47 -6.29 -12.09
N MET A 480 13.82 -5.02 -11.90
CA MET A 480 14.09 -4.47 -10.58
C MET A 480 13.39 -3.13 -10.38
N LEU A 481 13.00 -2.88 -9.14
CA LEU A 481 12.43 -1.60 -8.73
C LEU A 481 13.48 -0.70 -8.09
N ASN A 482 13.39 0.59 -8.40
CA ASN A 482 14.04 1.64 -7.61
C ASN A 482 13.05 2.13 -6.53
N PRO A 483 13.34 1.90 -5.25
CA PRO A 483 12.45 2.14 -4.13
C PRO A 483 12.58 3.55 -3.54
N MET A 484 11.85 3.82 -2.45
CA MET A 484 11.99 5.04 -1.65
C MET A 484 13.21 4.97 -0.73
N GLN A 485 13.65 6.13 -0.22
CA GLN A 485 14.70 6.18 0.82
C GLN A 485 14.25 5.53 2.15
N GLN A 486 12.94 5.42 2.40
CA GLN A 486 12.39 4.63 3.49
C GLN A 486 12.31 3.16 3.07
N SER A 487 13.15 2.30 3.64
CA SER A 487 13.30 0.89 3.25
C SER A 487 12.04 0.08 3.49
N GLU A 488 11.43 0.22 4.66
CA GLU A 488 10.31 -0.62 5.09
C GLU A 488 9.02 -0.37 4.30
N PRO A 489 8.54 0.89 4.11
CA PRO A 489 7.38 1.13 3.25
C PRO A 489 7.64 0.80 1.77
N SER A 490 8.91 0.76 1.33
CA SER A 490 9.25 0.31 -0.02
C SER A 490 8.95 -1.17 -0.27
N LYS A 491 8.81 -2.00 0.79
CA LYS A 491 8.36 -3.39 0.67
C LYS A 491 7.05 -3.51 -0.11
N GLN A 492 6.16 -2.51 -0.05
CA GLN A 492 4.90 -2.51 -0.80
C GLN A 492 5.18 -2.64 -2.30
N GLY A 493 5.97 -1.74 -2.89
CA GLY A 493 6.31 -1.81 -4.31
C GLY A 493 7.14 -3.04 -4.65
N ILE A 494 8.13 -3.36 -3.81
CA ILE A 494 9.00 -4.54 -3.99
C ILE A 494 8.17 -5.83 -4.04
N PHE A 495 7.16 -5.99 -3.18
CA PHE A 495 6.24 -7.14 -3.22
C PHE A 495 5.57 -7.30 -4.59
N MET A 496 5.10 -6.19 -5.16
CA MET A 496 4.45 -6.19 -6.48
C MET A 496 5.39 -6.67 -7.58
N ALA A 497 6.66 -6.29 -7.53
CA ALA A 497 7.66 -6.79 -8.49
C ALA A 497 7.98 -8.27 -8.27
N ALA A 498 8.00 -8.76 -7.03
CA ALA A 498 8.16 -10.19 -6.74
C ALA A 498 7.06 -11.00 -7.44
N ASP A 499 5.80 -10.58 -7.26
CA ASP A 499 4.66 -11.25 -7.85
C ASP A 499 4.69 -11.19 -9.39
N TYR A 500 4.74 -9.97 -9.95
CA TYR A 500 4.73 -9.74 -11.40
C TYR A 500 5.87 -10.44 -12.14
N SER A 501 7.08 -10.47 -11.56
CA SER A 501 8.25 -11.04 -12.25
C SER A 501 8.34 -12.57 -12.14
N TRP A 502 7.66 -13.17 -11.16
CA TRP A 502 7.54 -14.63 -11.08
C TRP A 502 6.45 -15.14 -12.02
N ASN A 503 5.28 -14.50 -12.02
CA ASN A 503 4.15 -14.82 -12.89
C ASN A 503 3.58 -13.52 -13.48
N LEU A 504 3.86 -13.30 -14.76
CA LEU A 504 3.51 -12.04 -15.43
C LEU A 504 2.00 -11.85 -15.48
N TRP A 505 1.53 -10.72 -14.94
CA TRP A 505 0.11 -10.40 -14.91
C TRP A 505 -0.50 -10.36 -16.31
N GLN A 506 -1.71 -10.90 -16.43
CA GLN A 506 -2.50 -10.92 -17.66
C GLN A 506 -3.52 -9.78 -17.69
N SER A 507 -3.86 -9.21 -16.54
CA SER A 507 -4.78 -8.07 -16.43
C SER A 507 -4.39 -7.10 -15.30
N GLU A 508 -4.93 -5.89 -15.34
CA GLU A 508 -4.79 -4.92 -14.25
C GLU A 508 -5.45 -5.40 -12.93
N LYS A 509 -6.39 -6.36 -13.01
CA LYS A 509 -7.02 -6.95 -11.82
C LYS A 509 -6.01 -7.78 -11.02
N ASP A 510 -5.07 -8.44 -11.68
CA ASP A 510 -4.04 -9.26 -11.02
C ASP A 510 -3.16 -8.36 -10.15
N GLY A 511 -2.69 -7.24 -10.72
CA GLY A 511 -1.92 -6.23 -9.99
C GLY A 511 -2.73 -5.53 -8.89
N GLN A 512 -4.04 -5.35 -9.07
CA GLN A 512 -4.90 -4.80 -8.03
C GLN A 512 -5.09 -5.79 -6.86
N GLN A 513 -5.35 -7.06 -7.15
CA GLN A 513 -5.48 -8.10 -6.13
C GLN A 513 -4.18 -8.28 -5.33
N SER A 514 -3.05 -8.32 -6.03
CA SER A 514 -1.71 -8.39 -5.42
C SER A 514 -1.45 -7.18 -4.51
N TRP A 515 -1.91 -5.97 -4.89
CA TRP A 515 -1.78 -4.78 -4.06
C TRP A 515 -2.59 -4.89 -2.77
N GLU A 516 -3.85 -5.31 -2.87
CA GLU A 516 -4.75 -5.49 -1.72
C GLU A 516 -4.22 -6.52 -0.73
N ASP A 517 -3.61 -7.58 -1.26
CA ASP A 517 -3.06 -8.69 -0.49
C ASP A 517 -1.72 -8.36 0.16
N SER A 518 -0.91 -7.51 -0.47
CA SER A 518 0.48 -7.21 -0.06
C SER A 518 0.61 -6.78 1.40
N PHE A 519 -0.40 -6.13 1.97
CA PHE A 519 -0.29 -5.50 3.28
C PHE A 519 -0.07 -6.48 4.44
N SER A 520 -0.59 -7.71 4.38
CA SER A 520 -0.29 -8.71 5.42
C SER A 520 1.13 -9.27 5.30
N TYR A 521 1.63 -9.36 4.07
CA TYR A 521 2.99 -9.82 3.75
C TYR A 521 4.07 -8.80 4.14
N ILE A 522 3.83 -7.51 3.89
CA ILE A 522 4.78 -6.45 4.26
C ILE A 522 4.71 -6.08 5.75
N ASP A 523 3.55 -6.26 6.40
CA ASP A 523 3.37 -5.95 7.81
C ASP A 523 3.91 -7.05 8.73
N HIS A 524 3.65 -8.33 8.45
CA HIS A 524 4.07 -9.42 9.34
C HIS A 524 4.36 -10.75 8.60
N ASN A 525 4.71 -10.69 7.31
CA ASN A 525 5.18 -11.83 6.53
C ASN A 525 4.19 -13.02 6.53
N SER A 526 2.89 -12.76 6.40
CA SER A 526 1.83 -13.77 6.46
C SER A 526 0.76 -13.59 5.38
N PRO A 527 0.18 -14.68 4.87
CA PRO A 527 -1.04 -14.64 4.04
C PRO A 527 -2.32 -14.28 4.82
N ILE A 528 -2.29 -14.36 6.16
CA ILE A 528 -3.44 -14.07 7.03
C ILE A 528 -3.41 -12.60 7.44
N ALA A 529 -4.43 -11.82 7.08
CA ALA A 529 -4.47 -10.40 7.43
C ALA A 529 -4.74 -10.16 8.92
N SER A 530 -3.94 -9.28 9.53
CA SER A 530 -4.09 -8.79 10.90
C SER A 530 -4.91 -7.49 10.93
N LYS A 531 -5.27 -7.05 12.14
CA LYS A 531 -5.88 -5.73 12.35
C LYS A 531 -4.94 -4.58 11.92
N GLY A 532 -3.64 -4.73 12.20
CA GLY A 532 -2.60 -3.78 11.79
C GLY A 532 -2.50 -3.69 10.27
N SER A 533 -2.34 -4.82 9.58
CA SER A 533 -2.17 -4.83 8.13
C SER A 533 -3.36 -4.24 7.37
N ARG A 534 -4.59 -4.42 7.89
CA ARG A 534 -5.79 -3.75 7.34
C ARG A 534 -5.75 -2.24 7.54
N GLY A 535 -5.39 -1.76 8.74
CA GLY A 535 -5.22 -0.34 9.01
C GLY A 535 -4.15 0.29 8.10
N LEU A 536 -3.02 -0.40 7.89
CA LEU A 536 -1.98 0.05 6.96
C LEU A 536 -2.49 0.16 5.52
N ARG A 537 -3.22 -0.86 5.04
CA ARG A 537 -3.83 -0.85 3.69
C ARG A 537 -4.77 0.34 3.53
N ASP A 538 -5.67 0.55 4.49
CA ASP A 538 -6.73 1.57 4.38
C ASP A 538 -6.13 3.00 4.39
N LEU A 539 -5.03 3.21 5.12
CA LEU A 539 -4.25 4.45 5.01
C LEU A 539 -3.50 4.55 3.68
N ALA A 540 -2.88 3.46 3.21
CA ALA A 540 -2.10 3.42 1.98
C ALA A 540 -2.94 3.73 0.73
N MET A 541 -4.25 3.46 0.74
CA MET A 541 -5.21 3.95 -0.30
C MET A 541 -5.11 5.45 -0.54
N ASN A 542 -4.72 6.21 0.49
CA ASN A 542 -4.61 7.67 0.52
C ASN A 542 -3.14 8.13 0.54
N MET A 543 -2.20 7.27 0.16
CA MET A 543 -0.76 7.59 0.08
C MET A 543 -0.18 6.95 -1.19
N ARG A 544 -0.77 7.27 -2.33
CA ARG A 544 -0.43 6.63 -3.62
C ARG A 544 0.31 7.55 -4.57
N ILE A 545 0.22 8.86 -4.39
CA ILE A 545 0.71 9.82 -5.38
C ILE A 545 2.23 9.77 -5.49
N LEU A 546 2.69 9.69 -6.74
CA LEU A 546 4.04 10.09 -7.11
C LEU A 546 3.99 11.56 -7.59
N ASN A 547 4.57 12.47 -6.82
CA ASN A 547 4.68 13.89 -7.18
C ASN A 547 6.08 14.17 -7.70
N ASP A 548 6.26 14.04 -9.01
CA ASP A 548 7.52 14.35 -9.71
C ASP A 548 7.76 15.85 -9.95
N GLY A 549 6.97 16.71 -9.29
CA GLY A 549 6.97 18.16 -9.47
C GLY A 549 5.75 18.69 -10.24
N GLY A 550 4.94 17.81 -10.85
CA GLY A 550 3.90 18.22 -11.80
C GLY A 550 2.50 18.54 -11.26
N ILE A 551 2.27 18.61 -9.94
CA ILE A 551 0.96 19.09 -9.41
C ILE A 551 0.79 20.61 -9.62
N ASP A 552 1.87 21.35 -9.87
CA ASP A 552 1.86 22.79 -10.14
C ASP A 552 1.68 23.16 -11.64
N GLY A 553 1.53 22.18 -12.53
CA GLY A 553 1.31 22.41 -13.96
C GLY A 553 2.54 22.91 -14.74
N ALA A 554 3.76 22.72 -14.22
CA ALA A 554 4.98 23.16 -14.89
C ALA A 554 5.32 22.40 -16.19
N HIS A 555 4.74 21.22 -16.41
CA HIS A 555 5.00 20.36 -17.57
C HIS A 555 3.84 20.44 -18.59
N LYS A 556 4.17 20.51 -19.88
CA LYS A 556 3.21 20.74 -20.99
C LYS A 556 3.08 19.55 -21.95
N ASP A 557 3.61 18.40 -21.61
CA ASP A 557 3.60 17.20 -22.45
C ASP A 557 2.39 16.30 -22.13
N ALA A 558 1.65 15.91 -23.19
CA ALA A 558 0.36 15.24 -23.07
C ALA A 558 0.42 13.87 -22.38
N GLU A 559 1.55 13.17 -22.46
CA GLU A 559 1.75 11.84 -21.85
C GLU A 559 2.00 11.93 -20.34
N TYR A 560 2.79 12.92 -19.92
CA TYR A 560 3.01 13.25 -18.51
C TYR A 560 1.72 13.76 -17.85
N ASP A 561 0.96 14.58 -18.58
CA ASP A 561 -0.38 15.00 -18.20
C ASP A 561 -1.31 13.80 -17.93
N ALA A 562 -1.23 12.74 -18.74
CA ALA A 562 -2.03 11.54 -18.57
C ALA A 562 -1.63 10.72 -17.32
N ILE A 563 -0.33 10.65 -17.01
CA ILE A 563 0.19 9.94 -15.83
C ILE A 563 -0.14 10.71 -14.55
N ASN A 564 0.05 12.02 -14.55
CA ASN A 564 -0.36 12.88 -13.43
C ASN A 564 -1.86 12.86 -13.21
N LYS A 565 -2.66 12.85 -14.28
CA LYS A 565 -4.09 12.61 -14.18
C LYS A 565 -4.39 11.25 -13.58
N TRP A 566 -3.64 10.18 -13.87
CA TRP A 566 -3.84 8.89 -13.21
C TRP A 566 -3.62 8.99 -11.70
N TRP A 567 -2.52 9.59 -11.23
CA TRP A 567 -2.24 9.70 -9.78
C TRP A 567 -3.33 10.48 -9.06
N ILE A 568 -3.72 11.62 -9.63
CA ILE A 568 -4.85 12.41 -9.15
C ILE A 568 -6.14 11.61 -9.21
N ASN A 569 -6.32 10.79 -10.25
CA ASN A 569 -7.53 10.02 -10.45
C ASN A 569 -7.67 8.82 -9.49
N ASN A 570 -6.57 8.29 -8.94
CA ASN A 570 -6.59 6.99 -8.24
C ASN A 570 -6.10 7.01 -6.78
N GLU A 571 -5.61 8.15 -6.25
CA GLU A 571 -5.54 8.31 -4.79
C GLU A 571 -6.96 8.41 -4.21
N SER A 572 -7.18 7.76 -3.06
CA SER A 572 -8.48 7.72 -2.36
C SER A 572 -9.61 7.00 -3.11
N VAL A 573 -9.31 6.28 -4.20
CA VAL A 573 -10.31 5.43 -4.89
C VAL A 573 -10.36 4.07 -4.22
N ASP A 574 -11.49 3.74 -3.59
CA ASP A 574 -11.73 2.44 -2.99
C ASP A 574 -12.21 1.41 -4.02
N TYR A 575 -11.32 0.48 -4.39
CA TYR A 575 -11.65 -0.63 -5.27
C TYR A 575 -12.38 -1.78 -4.56
N THR A 576 -12.45 -1.75 -3.23
CA THR A 576 -13.20 -2.75 -2.44
C THR A 576 -14.69 -2.43 -2.32
N GLY A 577 -15.09 -1.21 -2.71
CA GLY A 577 -16.48 -0.74 -2.68
C GLY A 577 -17.06 -0.54 -1.27
N LYS A 578 -16.21 -0.47 -0.23
CA LYS A 578 -16.61 -0.31 1.17
C LYS A 578 -16.89 1.15 1.53
N LEU A 579 -16.15 2.09 0.94
CA LEU A 579 -16.28 3.52 1.21
C LEU A 579 -15.75 4.35 0.04
N ASP A 580 -16.62 5.06 -0.67
CA ASP A 580 -16.24 5.99 -1.74
C ASP A 580 -15.64 7.29 -1.18
N VAL A 581 -14.42 7.20 -0.63
CA VAL A 581 -13.69 8.34 -0.04
C VAL A 581 -13.58 9.48 -1.05
N LYS A 582 -13.20 9.17 -2.29
CA LYS A 582 -12.98 10.18 -3.31
C LYS A 582 -14.25 10.87 -3.75
N GLY A 583 -15.31 10.13 -4.09
CA GLY A 583 -16.57 10.71 -4.53
C GLY A 583 -17.20 11.59 -3.45
N VAL A 584 -17.29 11.08 -2.23
CA VAL A 584 -17.85 11.80 -1.06
C VAL A 584 -17.11 13.11 -0.82
N LEU A 585 -15.77 13.07 -0.74
CA LEU A 585 -15.00 14.28 -0.42
C LEU A 585 -14.92 15.27 -1.59
N THR A 586 -14.99 14.79 -2.84
CA THR A 586 -15.06 15.67 -4.03
C THR A 586 -16.36 16.45 -4.05
N GLU A 587 -17.49 15.80 -3.79
CA GLU A 587 -18.79 16.46 -3.72
C GLU A 587 -18.83 17.51 -2.60
N LEU A 588 -18.42 17.13 -1.39
CA LEU A 588 -18.40 18.04 -0.25
C LEU A 588 -17.50 19.25 -0.51
N LYS A 589 -16.28 19.03 -1.03
CA LYS A 589 -15.35 20.12 -1.34
C LYS A 589 -15.97 21.13 -2.31
N GLY A 590 -16.63 20.65 -3.37
CA GLY A 590 -17.31 21.54 -4.32
C GLY A 590 -18.38 22.41 -3.67
N LYS A 591 -19.17 21.85 -2.74
CA LYS A 591 -20.18 22.60 -1.97
C LYS A 591 -19.56 23.58 -0.98
N LEU A 592 -18.44 23.23 -0.36
CA LEU A 592 -17.68 24.12 0.54
C LEU A 592 -17.11 25.32 -0.21
N ASP A 593 -16.43 25.08 -1.33
CA ASP A 593 -15.84 26.11 -2.18
C ASP A 593 -16.93 27.04 -2.76
N GLY A 594 -18.10 26.49 -3.07
CA GLY A 594 -19.27 27.25 -3.52
C GLY A 594 -20.04 27.98 -2.41
N GLY A 595 -19.73 27.72 -1.13
CA GLY A 595 -20.47 28.25 0.01
C GLY A 595 -21.91 27.71 0.15
N THR A 596 -22.24 26.64 -0.57
CA THR A 596 -23.58 26.03 -0.65
C THR A 596 -23.75 24.81 0.26
N ALA A 597 -22.70 24.41 0.98
CA ALA A 597 -22.75 23.28 1.91
C ALA A 597 -23.81 23.49 3.02
N THR A 598 -24.57 22.44 3.28
CA THR A 598 -25.61 22.33 4.30
C THR A 598 -25.20 21.34 5.39
N ALA A 599 -25.91 21.33 6.53
CA ALA A 599 -25.61 20.39 7.63
C ALA A 599 -25.65 18.91 7.18
N ALA A 600 -26.50 18.58 6.21
CA ALA A 600 -26.65 17.21 5.69
C ALA A 600 -25.45 16.72 4.87
N ASP A 601 -24.71 17.62 4.23
CA ASP A 601 -23.58 17.28 3.35
C ASP A 601 -22.37 16.71 4.11
N PHE A 602 -22.34 16.88 5.44
CA PHE A 602 -21.20 16.49 6.26
C PHE A 602 -21.23 15.04 6.76
N SER A 603 -22.38 14.36 6.72
CA SER A 603 -22.53 13.04 7.37
C SER A 603 -21.62 11.97 6.76
N GLN A 604 -21.57 11.87 5.43
CA GLN A 604 -20.71 10.89 4.75
C GLN A 604 -19.22 11.25 4.91
N ALA A 605 -18.87 12.53 4.89
CA ALA A 605 -17.50 12.96 5.14
C ALA A 605 -17.04 12.64 6.58
N LEU A 606 -17.94 12.75 7.57
CA LEU A 606 -17.66 12.33 8.94
C LEU A 606 -17.35 10.83 9.01
N THR A 607 -18.12 9.99 8.30
CA THR A 607 -17.82 8.55 8.16
C THR A 607 -16.44 8.30 7.54
N VAL A 608 -16.06 9.08 6.52
CA VAL A 608 -14.74 9.00 5.91
C VAL A 608 -13.62 9.32 6.90
N TYR A 609 -13.64 10.49 7.55
CA TYR A 609 -12.56 10.89 8.44
C TYR A 609 -12.46 10.03 9.70
N THR A 610 -13.59 9.54 10.23
CA THR A 610 -13.60 8.62 11.38
C THR A 610 -13.05 7.24 11.02
N THR A 611 -13.29 6.76 9.80
CA THR A 611 -12.72 5.50 9.29
C THR A 611 -11.19 5.62 9.16
N LEU A 612 -10.69 6.70 8.58
CA LEU A 612 -9.25 6.95 8.46
C LEU A 612 -8.58 7.13 9.83
N GLN A 613 -9.22 7.83 10.77
CA GLN A 613 -8.73 7.96 12.14
C GLN A 613 -8.60 6.59 12.82
N ARG A 614 -9.59 5.71 12.61
CA ARG A 614 -9.56 4.36 13.16
C ARG A 614 -8.45 3.53 12.54
N ALA A 615 -8.23 3.62 11.23
CA ALA A 615 -7.15 2.92 10.56
C ALA A 615 -5.78 3.31 11.15
N ALA A 616 -5.53 4.61 11.37
CA ALA A 616 -4.33 5.11 12.04
C ALA A 616 -4.16 4.58 13.47
N LYS A 617 -5.21 4.69 14.30
CA LYS A 617 -5.19 4.16 15.67
C LYS A 617 -4.97 2.64 15.71
N ASN A 618 -5.62 1.89 14.83
CA ASN A 618 -5.50 0.44 14.74
C ASN A 618 -4.09 0.02 14.38
N TYR A 619 -3.50 0.67 13.36
CA TYR A 619 -2.13 0.39 12.96
C TYR A 619 -1.13 0.75 14.06
N ARG A 620 -1.27 1.94 14.68
CA ARG A 620 -0.44 2.37 15.81
C ARG A 620 -0.44 1.38 16.97
N ALA A 621 -1.61 0.83 17.29
CA ALA A 621 -1.76 -0.10 18.42
C ALA A 621 -1.31 -1.54 18.08
N ASN A 622 -1.26 -1.92 16.80
CA ASN A 622 -1.03 -3.30 16.37
C ASN A 622 -0.09 -3.40 15.15
N PRO A 623 1.10 -2.75 15.14
CA PRO A 623 2.01 -2.91 14.00
C PRO A 623 2.58 -4.33 13.98
N GLY A 624 2.56 -4.98 12.82
CA GLY A 624 3.14 -6.31 12.65
C GLY A 624 4.68 -6.30 12.64
N ASP A 625 5.28 -5.22 12.12
CA ASP A 625 6.73 -4.99 12.08
C ASP A 625 7.04 -3.62 12.69
N LYS A 626 7.86 -3.61 13.74
CA LYS A 626 8.28 -2.39 14.41
C LYS A 626 9.11 -1.48 13.51
N ASN A 627 9.99 -2.02 12.65
CA ASN A 627 10.82 -1.19 11.77
C ASN A 627 9.94 -0.43 10.76
N MET A 628 8.91 -1.10 10.21
CA MET A 628 7.91 -0.44 9.37
C MET A 628 7.24 0.70 10.13
N PHE A 629 6.70 0.42 11.33
CA PHE A 629 6.05 1.45 12.14
C PHE A 629 6.98 2.63 12.44
N ASP A 630 8.22 2.37 12.89
CA ASP A 630 9.19 3.41 13.23
C ASP A 630 9.47 4.34 12.03
N GLN A 631 9.55 3.81 10.81
CA GLN A 631 9.81 4.61 9.61
C GLN A 631 8.59 5.41 9.13
N ILE A 632 7.36 4.93 9.40
CA ILE A 632 6.13 5.61 8.95
C ILE A 632 5.38 6.34 10.07
N GLU A 633 5.89 6.29 11.31
CA GLU A 633 5.29 6.93 12.49
C GLU A 633 4.89 8.40 12.26
N PRO A 634 5.72 9.25 11.61
CA PRO A 634 5.34 10.64 11.35
C PRO A 634 4.07 10.76 10.49
N TRP A 635 3.86 9.84 9.54
CA TRP A 635 2.63 9.80 8.73
C TRP A 635 1.44 9.30 9.54
N ILE A 636 1.64 8.35 10.47
CA ILE A 636 0.56 7.89 11.35
C ILE A 636 0.12 9.00 12.31
N SER A 637 1.07 9.75 12.88
CA SER A 637 0.79 10.91 13.72
C SER A 637 0.15 12.06 12.95
N TYR A 638 0.57 12.28 11.71
CA TYR A 638 -0.12 13.17 10.77
C TYR A 638 -1.59 12.77 10.58
N TRP A 639 -1.87 11.49 10.35
CA TRP A 639 -3.24 11.00 10.16
C TRP A 639 -4.10 11.18 11.40
N ASP A 640 -3.56 10.94 12.60
CA ASP A 640 -4.26 11.18 13.87
C ASP A 640 -4.72 12.65 13.99
N ASP A 641 -3.82 13.61 13.77
CA ASP A 641 -4.12 15.03 13.93
C ASP A 641 -4.95 15.62 12.77
N LEU A 642 -4.69 15.21 11.52
CA LEU A 642 -5.47 15.64 10.35
C LEU A 642 -6.95 15.21 10.48
N THR A 643 -7.18 13.96 10.84
CA THR A 643 -8.55 13.43 10.95
C THR A 643 -9.29 14.02 12.15
N ALA A 644 -8.60 14.24 13.27
CA ALA A 644 -9.18 14.98 14.41
C ALA A 644 -9.59 16.40 13.99
N SER A 645 -8.71 17.11 13.29
CA SER A 645 -9.01 18.43 12.74
C SER A 645 -10.23 18.43 11.81
N ALA A 646 -10.31 17.48 10.88
CA ALA A 646 -11.42 17.38 9.94
C ALA A 646 -12.78 17.18 10.66
N ILE A 647 -12.80 16.31 11.67
CA ILE A 647 -13.99 16.04 12.50
C ILE A 647 -14.43 17.30 13.25
N ASP A 648 -13.49 18.02 13.86
CA ASP A 648 -13.79 19.27 14.57
C ASP A 648 -14.24 20.38 13.61
N TYR A 649 -13.62 20.49 12.43
CA TYR A 649 -14.06 21.45 11.41
C TYR A 649 -15.47 21.18 10.90
N ILE A 650 -15.81 19.90 10.66
CA ILE A 650 -17.18 19.50 10.32
C ILE A 650 -18.15 19.89 11.44
N THR A 651 -17.75 19.69 12.69
CA THR A 651 -18.55 20.04 13.87
C THR A 651 -18.76 21.55 13.96
N ALA A 652 -17.71 22.34 13.77
CA ALA A 652 -17.78 23.80 13.73
C ALA A 652 -18.63 24.32 12.55
N ALA A 653 -18.57 23.67 11.39
CA ALA A 653 -19.39 24.01 10.22
C ALA A 653 -20.88 23.80 10.51
N LYS A 654 -21.26 22.67 11.12
CA LYS A 654 -22.63 22.40 11.56
C LYS A 654 -23.11 23.44 12.56
N GLN A 655 -22.32 23.73 13.60
CA GLN A 655 -22.63 24.76 14.61
C GLN A 655 -22.83 26.15 13.98
N ALA A 656 -21.97 26.54 13.04
CA ALA A 656 -22.07 27.83 12.36
C ALA A 656 -23.32 27.92 11.46
N LEU A 657 -23.70 26.83 10.79
CA LEU A 657 -24.93 26.75 9.99
C LEU A 657 -26.20 26.79 10.84
N ALA A 658 -26.15 26.28 12.07
CA ALA A 658 -27.21 26.38 13.08
C ALA A 658 -27.35 27.79 13.68
N GLY A 659 -26.43 28.71 13.39
CA GLY A 659 -26.37 30.05 13.98
C GLY A 659 -25.67 30.11 15.34
N ASP A 660 -25.16 29.00 15.87
CA ASP A 660 -24.38 28.95 17.11
C ASP A 660 -22.92 29.39 16.87
N THR A 661 -22.77 30.69 16.65
CA THR A 661 -21.50 31.29 16.19
C THR A 661 -20.41 31.26 17.26
N GLU A 662 -20.76 31.33 18.55
CA GLU A 662 -19.76 31.34 19.64
C GLU A 662 -19.19 29.95 19.90
N THR A 663 -20.03 28.91 19.93
CA THR A 663 -19.54 27.52 20.02
C THR A 663 -18.76 27.16 18.76
N ALA A 664 -19.23 27.57 17.58
CA ALA A 664 -18.53 27.35 16.32
C ALA A 664 -17.13 27.97 16.32
N LYS A 665 -16.94 29.18 16.86
CA LYS A 665 -15.61 29.82 17.00
C LYS A 665 -14.66 29.02 17.90
N ALA A 666 -15.17 28.51 19.03
CA ALA A 666 -14.38 27.70 19.95
C ALA A 666 -13.94 26.38 19.30
N THR A 667 -14.86 25.66 18.66
CA THR A 667 -14.57 24.41 17.93
C THR A 667 -13.64 24.67 16.75
N TYR A 668 -13.85 25.76 15.99
CA TYR A 668 -12.98 26.18 14.89
C TYR A 668 -11.54 26.40 15.34
N ALA A 669 -11.33 27.03 16.50
CA ALA A 669 -9.99 27.24 17.04
C ALA A 669 -9.29 25.91 17.37
N THR A 670 -10.01 24.94 17.95
CA THR A 670 -9.51 23.57 18.20
C THR A 670 -9.16 22.86 16.90
N ALA A 671 -10.08 22.89 15.92
CA ALA A 671 -9.89 22.27 14.62
C ALA A 671 -8.65 22.82 13.90
N LYS A 672 -8.46 24.14 13.94
CA LYS A 672 -7.32 24.83 13.35
C LYS A 672 -6.00 24.51 14.06
N ALA A 673 -6.01 24.39 15.38
CA ALA A 673 -4.85 23.96 16.15
C ALA A 673 -4.43 22.53 15.79
N ALA A 674 -5.39 21.60 15.67
CA ALA A 674 -5.13 20.24 15.23
C ALA A 674 -4.61 20.18 13.78
N PHE A 675 -5.16 20.99 12.85
CA PHE A 675 -4.67 21.07 11.48
C PHE A 675 -3.21 21.52 11.43
N ALA A 676 -2.88 22.59 12.16
CA ALA A 676 -1.51 23.09 12.25
C ALA A 676 -0.58 22.06 12.90
N LYS A 677 -1.06 21.33 13.92
CA LYS A 677 -0.32 20.25 14.59
C LYS A 677 0.00 19.09 13.63
N SER A 678 -0.87 18.78 12.67
CA SER A 678 -0.60 17.72 11.67
C SER A 678 0.70 17.95 10.90
N ASP A 679 1.10 19.19 10.66
CA ASP A 679 2.35 19.53 9.96
C ASP A 679 3.60 19.54 10.87
N THR A 680 3.44 19.32 12.19
CA THR A 680 4.58 19.25 13.13
C THR A 680 5.29 17.90 13.14
N HIS A 681 4.68 16.88 12.54
CA HIS A 681 5.26 15.55 12.39
C HIS A 681 6.21 15.56 11.19
N THR A 682 7.49 15.80 11.45
CA THR A 682 8.49 16.00 10.40
C THR A 682 9.43 14.82 10.26
N ILE A 683 9.91 14.60 9.04
CA ILE A 683 11.03 13.71 8.72
C ILE A 683 12.10 14.50 7.96
N ALA A 684 13.36 14.17 8.23
CA ALA A 684 14.49 14.78 7.52
C ALA A 684 14.49 14.32 6.06
N ASP A 685 14.59 15.28 5.15
CA ASP A 685 14.90 14.99 3.75
C ASP A 685 16.40 14.74 3.55
N TYR A 686 16.77 14.44 2.30
CA TYR A 686 18.15 14.22 1.90
C TYR A 686 19.14 15.32 2.34
N TYR A 687 18.71 16.58 2.30
CA TYR A 687 19.51 17.74 2.69
C TYR A 687 19.41 18.06 4.18
N GLN A 688 18.94 17.12 5.00
CA GLN A 688 18.71 17.28 6.44
C GLN A 688 17.71 18.39 6.79
N ARG A 689 16.81 18.71 5.87
CA ARG A 689 15.71 19.67 6.11
C ARG A 689 14.52 18.89 6.65
N ASN A 690 14.07 19.22 7.86
CA ASN A 690 12.86 18.64 8.42
C ASN A 690 11.64 19.14 7.64
N LYS A 691 10.94 18.22 6.98
CA LYS A 691 9.73 18.49 6.20
C LYS A 691 8.54 17.76 6.82
N PRO A 692 7.33 18.36 6.85
CA PRO A 692 6.13 17.67 7.31
C PRO A 692 5.86 16.39 6.53
N ALA A 693 5.53 15.31 7.23
CA ALA A 693 4.96 14.11 6.62
C ALA A 693 3.51 14.38 6.23
N ARG A 694 3.11 14.07 5.00
CA ARG A 694 1.73 14.26 4.52
C ARG A 694 1.24 13.07 3.70
N GLY A 695 -0.06 12.81 3.83
CA GLY A 695 -0.85 11.89 3.01
C GLY A 695 -2.21 12.50 2.64
N GLY A 696 -2.94 11.86 1.72
CA GLY A 696 -4.25 12.30 1.27
C GLY A 696 -4.20 13.63 0.51
N LEU A 697 -3.20 13.78 -0.35
CA LEU A 697 -2.83 15.05 -0.97
C LEU A 697 -3.83 15.51 -2.05
N VAL A 698 -4.57 14.60 -2.68
CA VAL A 698 -5.51 14.92 -3.77
C VAL A 698 -6.84 15.45 -3.29
N ILE A 699 -7.46 14.79 -2.31
CA ILE A 699 -8.82 15.17 -1.88
C ILE A 699 -9.00 15.22 -0.37
N VAL A 700 -8.37 14.33 0.40
CA VAL A 700 -8.57 14.27 1.85
C VAL A 700 -8.12 15.55 2.53
N ARG A 701 -6.85 15.93 2.41
CA ARG A 701 -6.32 17.18 3.01
C ARG A 701 -6.93 18.43 2.37
N PRO A 702 -7.09 18.55 1.03
CA PRO A 702 -7.75 19.70 0.40
C PRO A 702 -9.17 19.96 0.90
N THR A 703 -9.95 18.91 1.20
CA THR A 703 -11.29 19.09 1.78
C THR A 703 -11.23 19.66 3.21
N VAL A 704 -10.21 19.31 4.02
CA VAL A 704 -10.00 19.94 5.34
C VAL A 704 -9.68 21.43 5.21
N GLN A 705 -8.91 21.83 4.19
CA GLN A 705 -8.62 23.25 3.90
C GLN A 705 -9.87 24.02 3.46
N ALA A 706 -10.73 23.39 2.65
CA ALA A 706 -12.02 23.96 2.26
C ALA A 706 -12.95 24.13 3.46
N LEU A 707 -12.95 23.18 4.41
CA LEU A 707 -13.68 23.30 5.67
C LEU A 707 -13.17 24.47 6.52
N ASP A 708 -11.86 24.66 6.67
CA ASP A 708 -11.28 25.81 7.38
C ASP A 708 -11.80 27.13 6.81
N SER A 709 -11.77 27.24 5.48
CA SER A 709 -12.19 28.44 4.75
C SER A 709 -13.68 28.70 4.93
N PHE A 710 -14.51 27.65 4.83
CA PHE A 710 -15.95 27.72 5.00
C PHE A 710 -16.34 28.16 6.43
N VAL A 711 -15.77 27.54 7.46
CA VAL A 711 -16.08 27.87 8.85
C VAL A 711 -15.60 29.28 9.21
N LYS A 712 -14.42 29.68 8.75
CA LYS A 712 -13.90 31.05 8.92
C LYS A 712 -14.88 32.09 8.35
N ALA A 713 -15.42 31.85 7.16
CA ALA A 713 -16.39 32.74 6.53
C ALA A 713 -17.70 32.82 7.34
N LYS A 714 -18.19 31.69 7.87
CA LYS A 714 -19.45 31.65 8.64
C LYS A 714 -19.33 32.24 10.05
N THR A 715 -18.14 32.20 10.66
CA THR A 715 -17.93 32.63 12.05
C THR A 715 -17.49 34.09 12.20
N SER A 716 -17.00 34.73 11.14
CA SER A 716 -16.43 36.09 11.18
C SER A 716 -17.42 37.22 10.88
N GLY A 717 -18.67 36.93 10.49
CA GLY A 717 -19.72 37.94 10.26
C GLY A 717 -19.53 38.86 9.04
N SER A 718 -18.38 38.84 8.37
CA SER A 718 -18.18 39.48 7.07
C SER A 718 -18.60 38.52 5.95
N VAL A 719 -19.82 38.69 5.47
CA VAL A 719 -20.20 38.18 4.14
C VAL A 719 -19.56 39.10 3.11
N THR A 720 -18.27 38.92 2.84
CA THR A 720 -17.76 39.29 1.51
C THR A 720 -18.32 38.22 0.58
N PRO A 721 -19.26 38.53 -0.33
CA PRO A 721 -19.84 37.51 -1.20
C PRO A 721 -18.74 36.89 -2.07
N THR A 722 -18.51 35.58 -1.92
CA THR A 722 -17.67 34.79 -2.83
C THR A 722 -18.23 34.94 -4.26
N PRO A 723 -17.45 35.46 -5.23
CA PRO A 723 -17.95 35.85 -6.54
C PRO A 723 -17.57 34.83 -7.62
N SER A 724 -18.23 33.67 -7.63
CA SER A 724 -18.31 32.85 -8.86
C SER A 724 -18.98 33.62 -10.03
N ALA A 725 -19.56 34.80 -9.75
CA ALA A 725 -20.31 35.64 -10.66
C ALA A 725 -19.67 37.03 -10.89
N ALA A 726 -18.35 37.22 -10.76
CA ALA A 726 -17.69 38.48 -11.14
C ALA A 726 -16.41 38.28 -11.94
N THR A 727 -16.06 39.23 -12.81
CA THR A 727 -14.82 39.24 -13.60
C THR A 727 -14.02 40.51 -13.32
N VAL A 728 -12.69 40.38 -13.30
CA VAL A 728 -11.76 41.49 -13.16
C VAL A 728 -11.15 41.81 -14.51
N SER A 729 -11.16 43.08 -14.90
CA SER A 729 -10.52 43.58 -16.11
C SER A 729 -9.72 44.83 -15.83
N THR A 730 -8.66 45.05 -16.59
CA THR A 730 -7.79 46.22 -16.46
C THR A 730 -7.76 47.02 -17.76
N ASN A 731 -7.46 48.32 -17.64
CA ASN A 731 -7.18 49.20 -18.76
C ASN A 731 -5.89 49.98 -18.48
N GLY A 732 -4.93 49.98 -19.40
CA GLY A 732 -3.66 50.70 -19.25
C GLY A 732 -2.69 50.12 -18.20
N VAL A 733 -3.04 49.01 -17.54
CA VAL A 733 -2.20 48.24 -16.60
C VAL A 733 -2.41 46.73 -16.81
N GLY A 734 -1.41 45.93 -16.44
CA GLY A 734 -1.46 44.46 -16.50
C GLY A 734 -0.54 43.81 -15.48
N ALA A 735 -0.61 42.48 -15.36
CA ALA A 735 0.18 41.71 -14.41
C ALA A 735 1.69 41.97 -14.60
N ALA A 736 2.42 42.10 -13.49
CA ALA A 736 3.88 42.21 -13.53
C ALA A 736 4.50 40.87 -13.98
N ALA A 737 5.22 40.88 -15.10
CA ALA A 737 5.68 39.66 -15.79
C ALA A 737 6.75 38.81 -15.07
N TRP A 738 7.13 39.15 -13.83
CA TRP A 738 8.31 38.60 -13.14
C TRP A 738 8.11 38.24 -11.65
N HIS A 739 6.88 38.14 -11.13
CA HIS A 739 6.63 37.87 -9.70
C HIS A 739 5.43 36.93 -9.42
N GLU A 740 5.40 36.39 -8.20
CA GLU A 740 4.25 35.66 -7.61
C GLU A 740 3.04 36.60 -7.45
N ASN A 741 1.82 36.05 -7.51
CA ASN A 741 0.51 36.75 -7.40
C ASN A 741 0.09 37.60 -8.62
N VAL A 742 -0.04 36.93 -9.77
CA VAL A 742 -0.47 37.53 -11.05
C VAL A 742 -1.94 37.32 -11.40
N ASP A 743 -2.72 36.61 -10.58
CA ASP A 743 -4.14 36.37 -10.87
C ASP A 743 -4.98 37.62 -10.53
N PRO A 744 -5.63 38.27 -11.50
CA PRO A 744 -6.54 39.38 -11.24
C PRO A 744 -7.69 39.02 -10.30
N LYS A 745 -8.04 37.73 -10.16
CA LYS A 745 -9.08 37.25 -9.24
C LYS A 745 -8.75 37.47 -7.77
N ALA A 746 -7.48 37.70 -7.42
CA ALA A 746 -7.09 38.04 -6.05
C ALA A 746 -7.76 39.34 -5.54
N VAL A 747 -8.28 40.20 -6.44
CA VAL A 747 -8.99 41.43 -6.09
C VAL A 747 -10.43 41.19 -5.64
N ILE A 748 -10.94 39.98 -5.86
CA ILE A 748 -12.34 39.62 -5.62
C ILE A 748 -12.46 38.31 -4.83
N ASP A 749 -11.38 37.77 -4.27
CA ASP A 749 -11.42 36.53 -3.49
C ASP A 749 -11.91 36.73 -2.05
N GLY A 750 -12.02 37.99 -1.61
CA GLY A 750 -12.44 38.36 -0.27
C GLY A 750 -11.37 38.16 0.80
N ASP A 751 -10.13 37.85 0.42
CA ASP A 751 -8.98 37.75 1.31
C ASP A 751 -8.17 39.04 1.28
N ASP A 752 -8.19 39.78 2.39
CA ASP A 752 -7.43 41.04 2.54
C ASP A 752 -5.90 40.86 2.50
N SER A 753 -5.39 39.62 2.43
CA SER A 753 -3.96 39.30 2.37
C SER A 753 -3.44 38.94 0.98
N THR A 754 -4.32 38.50 0.08
CA THR A 754 -3.99 38.24 -1.33
C THR A 754 -4.11 39.54 -2.13
N PHE A 755 -3.37 39.65 -3.22
CA PHE A 755 -3.35 40.88 -4.00
C PHE A 755 -3.08 40.63 -5.48
N PHE A 756 -3.57 41.54 -6.31
CA PHE A 756 -3.16 41.67 -7.69
C PHE A 756 -2.19 42.85 -7.84
N TRP A 757 -1.00 42.56 -8.36
CA TRP A 757 0.08 43.55 -8.51
C TRP A 757 0.29 43.89 -9.99
N MET A 758 0.13 45.17 -10.34
CA MET A 758 0.05 45.62 -11.72
C MET A 758 0.89 46.86 -12.02
N GLN A 759 1.28 46.99 -13.30
CA GLN A 759 2.00 48.14 -13.84
C GLN A 759 1.53 48.48 -15.25
N SER A 760 1.83 49.69 -15.72
CA SER A 760 1.62 50.07 -17.12
C SER A 760 2.72 49.49 -18.01
N ALA A 761 2.34 49.03 -19.21
CA ALA A 761 3.30 48.46 -20.15
C ALA A 761 4.42 49.46 -20.50
N GLY A 762 5.67 48.97 -20.42
CA GLY A 762 6.87 49.71 -20.83
C GLY A 762 7.37 50.77 -19.84
N CYS A 763 6.94 50.75 -18.57
CA CYS A 763 7.48 51.63 -17.52
C CYS A 763 7.30 51.03 -16.11
N ASP A 764 8.13 51.45 -15.16
CA ASP A 764 7.91 51.24 -13.72
C ASP A 764 6.94 52.29 -13.17
N CYS A 765 5.73 52.30 -13.71
CA CYS A 765 4.76 53.36 -13.47
C CYS A 765 3.32 52.86 -13.62
N VAL A 766 2.37 53.63 -13.06
CA VAL A 766 0.95 53.51 -13.38
C VAL A 766 0.56 54.81 -14.06
N LYS A 767 0.27 54.75 -15.37
CA LYS A 767 -0.06 55.94 -16.17
C LYS A 767 -1.39 56.55 -15.71
N ALA A 768 -1.57 57.85 -15.98
CA ALA A 768 -2.87 58.48 -15.84
C ALA A 768 -3.89 57.74 -16.73
N ASN A 769 -5.13 57.63 -16.24
CA ASN A 769 -6.25 56.87 -16.81
C ASN A 769 -6.10 55.35 -16.80
N ALA A 770 -5.06 54.79 -16.18
CA ALA A 770 -5.04 53.37 -15.86
C ALA A 770 -6.19 53.02 -14.91
N ALA A 771 -6.86 51.89 -15.15
CA ALA A 771 -8.04 51.49 -14.40
C ALA A 771 -8.12 50.00 -14.14
N LEU A 772 -8.77 49.65 -13.03
CA LEU A 772 -9.17 48.30 -12.66
C LEU A 772 -10.68 48.28 -12.49
N THR A 773 -11.35 47.31 -13.12
CA THR A 773 -12.81 47.17 -13.14
C THR A 773 -13.23 45.78 -12.69
N VAL A 774 -14.16 45.72 -11.74
CA VAL A 774 -14.86 44.51 -11.33
C VAL A 774 -16.26 44.55 -11.95
N THR A 775 -16.59 43.55 -12.76
CA THR A 775 -17.88 43.43 -13.45
C THR A 775 -18.66 42.25 -12.89
N TYR A 776 -19.91 42.47 -12.55
CA TYR A 776 -20.80 41.44 -12.00
C TYR A 776 -21.60 40.76 -13.10
N ALA A 777 -21.76 39.44 -13.02
CA ALA A 777 -22.52 38.64 -13.99
C ALA A 777 -23.98 39.10 -14.06
N GLU A 778 -24.55 39.51 -12.92
CA GLU A 778 -25.85 40.18 -12.81
C GLU A 778 -25.70 41.54 -12.12
N ALA A 779 -26.49 42.52 -12.54
CA ALA A 779 -26.53 43.81 -11.87
C ALA A 779 -27.13 43.64 -10.46
N ARG A 780 -26.54 44.32 -9.47
CA ARG A 780 -26.88 44.17 -8.05
C ARG A 780 -27.19 45.52 -7.41
N LYS A 781 -28.10 45.60 -6.45
CA LYS A 781 -28.23 46.81 -5.63
C LYS A 781 -27.03 46.91 -4.69
N ALA A 782 -26.43 48.08 -4.53
CA ALA A 782 -25.32 48.32 -3.61
C ALA A 782 -25.31 49.78 -3.15
N LYS A 783 -24.97 49.99 -1.88
CA LYS A 783 -24.79 51.32 -1.28
C LYS A 783 -23.35 51.54 -0.84
N GLU A 784 -22.66 50.48 -0.45
CA GLU A 784 -21.29 50.51 0.05
C GLU A 784 -20.32 49.90 -0.95
N PHE A 785 -19.19 50.57 -1.16
CA PHE A 785 -18.12 50.18 -2.06
C PHE A 785 -16.81 50.18 -1.29
N ARG A 786 -16.11 49.06 -1.36
CA ARG A 786 -14.88 48.82 -0.62
C ARG A 786 -13.72 48.74 -1.60
N PHE A 787 -12.64 49.43 -1.27
CA PHE A 787 -11.39 49.40 -2.02
C PHE A 787 -10.21 49.26 -1.06
N ILE A 788 -9.36 48.26 -1.30
CA ILE A 788 -8.12 48.03 -0.56
C ILE A 788 -6.93 47.97 -1.51
N GLN A 789 -5.91 48.74 -1.19
CA GLN A 789 -4.61 48.76 -1.87
C GLN A 789 -3.47 48.69 -0.86
N ALA A 790 -2.22 48.73 -1.31
CA ALA A 790 -1.07 48.81 -0.41
C ALA A 790 -1.14 50.00 0.55
N GLU A 791 -0.46 49.88 1.70
CA GLU A 791 -0.40 50.94 2.70
C GLU A 791 0.27 52.21 2.19
N LYS A 792 0.01 53.33 2.88
CA LYS A 792 0.50 54.65 2.51
C LYS A 792 2.03 54.67 2.53
N GLY A 793 2.65 54.78 1.36
CA GLY A 793 4.10 54.69 1.18
C GLY A 793 4.54 53.50 0.33
N GLY A 794 3.69 52.49 0.17
CA GLY A 794 3.87 51.36 -0.76
C GLY A 794 3.41 51.65 -2.19
N ASP A 795 3.10 50.58 -2.91
CA ASP A 795 2.61 50.56 -4.31
C ASP A 795 1.12 50.92 -4.40
N THR A 796 0.83 52.19 -4.15
CA THR A 796 -0.51 52.78 -4.05
C THR A 796 -0.69 53.89 -5.08
N ILE A 797 -1.93 54.09 -5.54
CA ILE A 797 -2.32 55.35 -6.19
C ILE A 797 -2.72 56.37 -5.12
N VAL A 798 -2.45 57.66 -5.38
CA VAL A 798 -2.74 58.74 -4.42
C VAL A 798 -3.73 59.77 -4.96
N ASN A 799 -4.03 59.71 -6.25
CA ASN A 799 -4.97 60.59 -6.94
C ASN A 799 -5.77 59.74 -7.92
N GLY A 800 -6.91 59.21 -7.46
CA GLY A 800 -7.80 58.39 -8.26
C GLY A 800 -9.25 58.76 -8.07
N LYS A 801 -10.13 58.10 -8.83
CA LYS A 801 -11.58 58.13 -8.61
C LYS A 801 -12.16 56.72 -8.62
N ILE A 802 -13.24 56.54 -7.87
CA ILE A 802 -14.07 55.35 -7.90
C ILE A 802 -15.40 55.67 -8.59
N GLU A 803 -15.84 54.79 -9.48
CA GLU A 803 -17.07 54.92 -10.26
C GLU A 803 -17.83 53.59 -10.26
N TYR A 804 -19.16 53.62 -10.33
CA TYR A 804 -19.98 52.44 -10.63
C TYR A 804 -20.65 52.58 -12.00
N GLN A 805 -20.90 51.44 -12.65
CA GLN A 805 -21.71 51.34 -13.85
C GLN A 805 -23.09 50.82 -13.48
N ASP A 806 -24.16 51.45 -13.95
CA ASP A 806 -25.53 50.93 -13.81
C ASP A 806 -25.85 49.79 -14.81
N ALA A 807 -27.07 49.26 -14.76
CA ALA A 807 -27.51 48.18 -15.66
C ALA A 807 -27.59 48.61 -17.13
N ASP A 808 -27.76 49.91 -17.39
CA ASP A 808 -27.87 50.51 -18.73
C ASP A 808 -26.49 50.90 -19.30
N GLY A 809 -25.42 50.72 -18.51
CA GLY A 809 -24.05 50.96 -18.92
C GLY A 809 -23.49 52.36 -18.59
N ASN A 810 -24.26 53.20 -17.88
CA ASN A 810 -23.82 54.56 -17.51
C ASN A 810 -22.90 54.54 -16.29
N TRP A 811 -21.82 55.33 -16.34
CA TRP A 811 -20.86 55.45 -15.23
C TRP A 811 -21.15 56.67 -14.36
N THR A 812 -21.23 56.45 -13.05
CA THR A 812 -21.44 57.50 -12.04
C THR A 812 -20.27 57.50 -11.05
N LYS A 813 -19.74 58.69 -10.75
CA LYS A 813 -18.66 58.87 -9.77
C LYS A 813 -19.20 58.65 -8.36
N ILE A 814 -18.52 57.80 -7.60
CA ILE A 814 -18.80 57.53 -6.18
C ILE A 814 -18.00 58.47 -5.27
N GLY A 815 -16.71 58.67 -5.58
CA GLY A 815 -15.81 59.43 -4.72
C GLY A 815 -14.38 59.53 -5.27
N ASP A 816 -13.53 60.22 -4.52
CA ASP A 816 -12.10 60.38 -4.81
C ASP A 816 -11.27 59.35 -4.02
N VAL A 817 -10.37 58.67 -4.71
CA VAL A 817 -9.46 57.66 -4.14
C VAL A 817 -8.14 58.32 -3.80
N ASN A 818 -7.70 58.14 -2.56
CA ASN A 818 -6.42 58.65 -2.04
C ASN A 818 -5.46 57.50 -1.69
N GLY A 819 -4.31 57.81 -1.09
CA GLY A 819 -3.28 56.84 -0.72
C GLY A 819 -3.53 56.04 0.57
N ASN A 820 -4.75 56.06 1.11
CA ASN A 820 -5.10 55.22 2.26
C ASN A 820 -5.27 53.76 1.82
N GLN A 821 -4.86 52.85 2.71
CA GLN A 821 -4.88 51.40 2.45
C GLN A 821 -6.31 50.89 2.23
N LYS A 822 -7.23 51.19 3.15
CA LYS A 822 -8.64 50.76 3.10
C LYS A 822 -9.55 51.99 2.98
N GLN A 823 -10.40 51.98 1.97
CA GLN A 823 -11.32 53.06 1.66
C GLN A 823 -12.72 52.47 1.46
N ILE A 824 -13.70 53.02 2.19
CA ILE A 824 -15.10 52.66 2.08
C ILE A 824 -15.84 53.89 1.59
N PHE A 825 -16.62 53.71 0.53
CA PHE A 825 -17.46 54.75 -0.06
C PHE A 825 -18.92 54.34 0.06
N THR A 826 -19.76 55.25 0.53
CA THR A 826 -21.18 54.98 0.77
C THR A 826 -22.02 55.99 0.01
N LEU A 827 -22.96 55.52 -0.81
CA LEU A 827 -23.95 56.36 -1.48
C LEU A 827 -25.09 56.74 -0.52
N ASP A 828 -25.79 57.84 -0.79
CA ASP A 828 -26.97 58.25 0.00
C ASP A 828 -28.11 57.23 -0.10
N SER A 829 -28.29 56.64 -1.28
CA SER A 829 -29.26 55.58 -1.59
C SER A 829 -28.60 54.43 -2.35
N ALA A 830 -29.12 53.21 -2.20
CA ALA A 830 -28.64 52.05 -2.95
C ALA A 830 -28.83 52.26 -4.47
N ALA A 831 -27.78 52.00 -5.24
CA ALA A 831 -27.79 52.05 -6.70
C ALA A 831 -27.78 50.64 -7.29
N THR A 832 -28.37 50.45 -8.47
CA THR A 832 -28.15 49.23 -9.26
C THR A 832 -26.77 49.31 -9.91
N VAL A 833 -25.91 48.35 -9.64
CA VAL A 833 -24.49 48.30 -10.00
C VAL A 833 -24.21 47.05 -10.83
N LYS A 834 -23.77 47.24 -12.07
CA LYS A 834 -23.26 46.20 -12.96
C LYS A 834 -21.74 46.05 -12.89
N ALA A 835 -21.01 47.14 -12.64
CA ALA A 835 -19.56 47.13 -12.48
C ALA A 835 -19.08 48.24 -11.55
N VAL A 836 -17.87 48.09 -10.99
CA VAL A 836 -17.16 49.11 -10.20
C VAL A 836 -15.77 49.30 -10.79
N ARG A 837 -15.33 50.55 -10.94
CA ARG A 837 -14.03 50.88 -11.51
C ARG A 837 -13.26 51.86 -10.62
N ILE A 838 -11.98 51.58 -10.43
CA ILE A 838 -11.01 52.55 -9.92
C ILE A 838 -10.18 53.06 -11.09
N THR A 839 -10.05 54.38 -11.22
CA THR A 839 -9.23 55.03 -12.25
C THR A 839 -8.16 55.90 -11.59
N ASN A 840 -6.90 55.65 -11.93
CA ASN A 840 -5.78 56.50 -11.56
C ASN A 840 -5.80 57.80 -12.38
N LEU A 841 -5.77 58.96 -11.74
CA LEU A 841 -5.91 60.27 -12.40
C LEU A 841 -4.57 60.98 -12.67
N ALA A 842 -3.46 60.49 -12.11
CA ALA A 842 -2.14 61.06 -12.33
C ALA A 842 -1.08 59.95 -12.40
N GLN A 843 -0.08 60.11 -13.28
CA GLN A 843 0.99 59.12 -13.37
C GLN A 843 1.72 58.96 -12.03
N THR A 844 1.93 57.71 -11.59
CA THR A 844 2.76 57.37 -10.44
C THR A 844 4.17 56.96 -10.90
N SER A 845 5.15 56.99 -10.01
CA SER A 845 6.47 56.35 -10.21
C SER A 845 6.57 55.00 -9.49
N LYS A 846 5.43 54.32 -9.32
CA LYS A 846 5.29 53.09 -8.55
C LYS A 846 4.33 52.14 -9.26
N TRP A 847 4.40 50.86 -8.92
CA TRP A 847 3.40 49.89 -9.32
C TRP A 847 2.14 50.05 -8.46
N TRP A 848 1.09 49.29 -8.77
CA TRP A 848 -0.18 49.34 -8.05
C TRP A 848 -0.56 47.96 -7.53
N LYS A 849 -0.66 47.84 -6.21
CA LYS A 849 -1.04 46.61 -5.53
C LYS A 849 -2.45 46.77 -4.94
N VAL A 850 -3.39 45.96 -5.42
CA VAL A 850 -4.80 45.99 -5.04
C VAL A 850 -5.17 44.66 -4.38
N TYR A 851 -5.73 44.74 -3.18
CA TYR A 851 -6.16 43.58 -2.37
C TYR A 851 -7.64 43.31 -2.54
N ASP A 852 -8.49 44.34 -2.66
CA ASP A 852 -9.93 44.14 -2.83
C ASP A 852 -10.59 45.31 -3.58
N LEU A 853 -11.55 44.99 -4.45
CA LEU A 853 -12.51 45.96 -4.98
C LEU A 853 -13.90 45.32 -5.05
N SER A 854 -14.82 45.83 -4.25
CA SER A 854 -16.16 45.25 -4.16
C SER A 854 -17.26 46.28 -3.95
N ALA A 855 -18.46 45.99 -4.47
CA ALA A 855 -19.72 46.62 -4.11
C ALA A 855 -20.53 45.64 -3.27
N THR A 856 -20.79 46.03 -2.03
CA THR A 856 -21.56 45.25 -1.08
C THR A 856 -22.99 45.15 -1.59
N LYS A 857 -23.41 43.94 -1.98
CA LYS A 857 -24.77 43.68 -2.45
C LYS A 857 -25.75 43.99 -1.31
N ILE A 858 -26.74 44.81 -1.62
CA ILE A 858 -27.96 45.01 -0.84
C ILE A 858 -29.03 44.18 -1.51
N ASP A 859 -29.69 43.33 -0.75
CA ASP A 859 -30.92 42.70 -1.18
C ASP A 859 -32.05 43.71 -0.90
N GLU A 860 -32.83 44.12 -1.92
CA GLU A 860 -34.06 44.87 -1.66
C GLU A 860 -35.13 43.92 -1.10
N PRO A 861 -35.88 44.31 -0.05
CA PRO A 861 -37.14 43.65 0.29
C PRO A 861 -38.12 43.82 -0.87
N GLY A 862 -38.15 42.86 -1.78
CA GLY A 862 -39.36 42.62 -2.56
C GLY A 862 -40.48 42.22 -1.59
N THR A 863 -41.74 42.46 -1.93
CA THR A 863 -42.85 41.76 -1.29
C THR A 863 -42.73 40.27 -1.60
N VAL A 864 -41.97 39.56 -0.77
CA VAL A 864 -41.75 38.12 -0.84
C VAL A 864 -42.87 37.45 -0.08
N THR A 865 -43.66 36.63 -0.76
CA THR A 865 -44.74 35.86 -0.15
C THR A 865 -44.13 34.72 0.67
N LYS A 866 -44.18 34.84 1.99
CA LYS A 866 -43.65 33.86 2.94
C LYS A 866 -44.62 32.75 3.30
N ASP A 867 -45.82 32.75 2.71
CA ASP A 867 -46.90 31.81 3.04
C ASP A 867 -46.46 30.35 2.86
N ALA A 868 -45.75 30.03 1.78
CA ALA A 868 -45.22 28.69 1.54
C ALA A 868 -44.15 28.29 2.57
N LEU A 869 -43.25 29.21 2.93
CA LEU A 869 -42.22 28.98 3.96
C LEU A 869 -42.83 28.80 5.34
N ASN A 870 -43.78 29.66 5.74
CA ASN A 870 -44.48 29.56 7.01
C ASN A 870 -45.30 28.25 7.10
N ALA A 871 -45.96 27.85 6.01
CA ALA A 871 -46.64 26.56 5.92
C ALA A 871 -45.66 25.40 6.08
N LYS A 872 -44.48 25.47 5.44
CA LYS A 872 -43.47 24.43 5.52
C LYS A 872 -42.78 24.35 6.88
N VAL A 873 -42.57 25.49 7.55
CA VAL A 873 -42.12 25.53 8.95
C VAL A 873 -43.12 24.80 9.84
N ALA A 874 -44.42 25.09 9.69
CA ALA A 874 -45.47 24.43 10.47
C ALA A 874 -45.62 22.92 10.17
N GLU A 875 -45.25 22.48 8.97
CA GLU A 875 -45.14 21.06 8.60
C GLU A 875 -43.93 20.42 9.28
N ALA A 876 -42.75 21.04 9.17
CA ALA A 876 -41.50 20.56 9.75
C ALA A 876 -41.54 20.45 11.28
N GLU A 877 -42.19 21.40 11.96
CA GLU A 877 -42.39 21.36 13.43
C GLU A 877 -43.24 20.17 13.91
N LYS A 878 -44.00 19.54 13.01
CA LYS A 878 -44.86 18.38 13.31
C LYS A 878 -44.20 17.05 12.94
N VAL A 879 -43.02 17.06 12.33
CA VAL A 879 -42.32 15.83 11.95
C VAL A 879 -41.84 15.09 13.19
N ASP A 880 -42.27 13.84 13.34
CA ASP A 880 -41.75 12.95 14.37
C ASP A 880 -40.36 12.47 13.96
N SER A 881 -39.36 12.92 14.70
CA SER A 881 -37.94 12.63 14.46
C SER A 881 -37.28 11.87 15.60
N ALA A 882 -38.07 11.32 16.54
CA ALA A 882 -37.56 10.63 17.73
C ALA A 882 -36.61 9.47 17.38
N ASP A 883 -36.91 8.75 16.30
CA ASP A 883 -36.14 7.61 15.81
C ASP A 883 -35.06 7.99 14.80
N TRP A 884 -34.83 9.27 14.51
CA TRP A 884 -33.79 9.68 13.58
C TRP A 884 -32.40 9.68 14.23
N THR A 885 -31.36 9.76 13.41
CA THR A 885 -30.00 10.08 13.87
C THR A 885 -29.98 11.46 14.52
N LYS A 886 -29.10 11.68 15.49
CA LYS A 886 -28.93 12.96 16.17
C LYS A 886 -28.66 14.09 15.17
N SER A 887 -27.79 13.85 14.20
CA SER A 887 -27.43 14.74 13.10
C SER A 887 -28.65 15.07 12.23
N SER A 888 -29.54 14.11 11.94
CA SER A 888 -30.79 14.39 11.21
C SER A 888 -31.79 15.19 12.05
N ARG A 889 -31.89 14.92 13.36
CA ARG A 889 -32.72 15.73 14.26
C ARG A 889 -32.22 17.16 14.37
N GLU A 890 -30.91 17.33 14.54
CA GLU A 890 -30.25 18.64 14.58
C GLU A 890 -30.42 19.36 13.25
N ALA A 891 -30.21 18.70 12.11
CA ALA A 891 -30.42 19.29 10.80
C ALA A 891 -31.87 19.77 10.57
N LEU A 892 -32.87 19.03 11.06
CA LEU A 892 -34.26 19.45 11.02
C LEU A 892 -34.52 20.66 11.92
N ALA A 893 -34.02 20.64 13.16
CA ALA A 893 -34.14 21.75 14.10
C ALA A 893 -33.48 23.03 13.55
N ASP A 894 -32.29 22.90 12.98
CA ASP A 894 -31.52 23.99 12.38
C ASP A 894 -32.22 24.54 11.14
N ALA A 895 -32.75 23.67 10.27
CA ALA A 895 -33.53 24.09 9.11
C ALA A 895 -34.80 24.85 9.53
N ILE A 896 -35.48 24.42 10.60
CA ILE A 896 -36.63 25.13 11.18
C ILE A 896 -36.20 26.49 11.73
N ALA A 897 -35.09 26.58 12.46
CA ALA A 897 -34.57 27.82 13.01
C ALA A 897 -34.18 28.82 11.91
N ALA A 898 -33.44 28.35 10.89
CA ALA A 898 -33.05 29.14 9.73
C ALA A 898 -34.27 29.62 8.93
N ALA A 899 -35.25 28.74 8.69
CA ALA A 899 -36.49 29.10 8.02
C ALA A 899 -37.32 30.14 8.80
N LYS A 900 -37.37 30.05 10.13
CA LYS A 900 -37.99 31.07 11.00
C LYS A 900 -37.25 32.39 10.95
N ALA A 901 -35.91 32.37 10.91
CA ALA A 901 -35.12 33.58 10.76
C ALA A 901 -35.39 34.26 9.41
N VAL A 902 -35.42 33.50 8.31
CA VAL A 902 -35.81 34.00 6.97
C VAL A 902 -37.26 34.50 6.95
N ALA A 903 -38.17 33.83 7.66
CA ALA A 903 -39.55 34.26 7.80
C ALA A 903 -39.68 35.58 8.60
N ALA A 904 -38.84 35.80 9.62
CA ALA A 904 -38.82 37.02 10.44
C ALA A 904 -38.04 38.18 9.78
N ASP A 905 -37.11 37.88 8.87
CA ASP A 905 -36.28 38.86 8.18
C ASP A 905 -37.12 39.68 7.18
N GLN A 906 -37.35 40.97 7.48
CA GLN A 906 -38.14 41.87 6.63
C GLN A 906 -37.50 42.10 5.25
N ASP A 907 -36.20 41.82 5.10
CA ASP A 907 -35.39 42.01 3.90
C ASP A 907 -35.05 40.70 3.16
N ALA A 908 -35.68 39.58 3.53
CA ALA A 908 -35.48 38.29 2.86
C ALA A 908 -35.90 38.33 1.38
N THR A 909 -35.07 37.78 0.48
CA THR A 909 -35.38 37.65 -0.95
C THR A 909 -36.18 36.38 -1.25
N GLN A 910 -36.89 36.33 -2.39
CA GLN A 910 -37.61 35.12 -2.82
C GLN A 910 -36.66 33.92 -2.94
N ALA A 911 -35.43 34.13 -3.43
CA ALA A 911 -34.42 33.08 -3.49
C ALA A 911 -34.02 32.55 -2.10
N LYS A 912 -33.95 33.41 -1.06
CA LYS A 912 -33.72 32.97 0.33
C LYS A 912 -34.91 32.17 0.87
N VAL A 913 -36.13 32.57 0.52
CA VAL A 913 -37.36 31.86 0.89
C VAL A 913 -37.45 30.49 0.21
N ASP A 914 -37.21 30.41 -1.09
CA ASP A 914 -37.22 29.15 -1.84
C ASP A 914 -36.10 28.22 -1.36
N ALA A 915 -34.91 28.76 -1.07
CA ALA A 915 -33.81 27.99 -0.49
C ALA A 915 -34.15 27.46 0.92
N ALA A 916 -34.82 28.26 1.75
CA ALA A 916 -35.26 27.82 3.08
C ALA A 916 -36.35 26.74 3.00
N VAL A 917 -37.28 26.83 2.03
CA VAL A 917 -38.27 25.77 1.75
C VAL A 917 -37.58 24.49 1.29
N ALA A 918 -36.66 24.57 0.33
CA ALA A 918 -35.92 23.41 -0.16
C ALA A 918 -35.05 22.76 0.94
N ALA A 919 -34.44 23.58 1.81
CA ALA A 919 -33.68 23.09 2.96
C ALA A 919 -34.56 22.34 3.97
N LEU A 920 -35.76 22.87 4.27
CA LEU A 920 -36.75 22.18 5.10
C LEU A 920 -37.20 20.87 4.46
N GLU A 921 -37.53 20.87 3.17
CA GLU A 921 -37.92 19.65 2.44
C GLU A 921 -36.85 18.58 2.47
N SER A 922 -35.58 18.99 2.37
CA SER A 922 -34.46 18.07 2.47
C SER A 922 -34.29 17.55 3.89
N ALA A 923 -34.35 18.41 4.92
CA ALA A 923 -34.16 18.03 6.31
C ALA A 923 -35.29 17.14 6.84
N MET A 924 -36.52 17.33 6.37
CA MET A 924 -37.69 16.51 6.72
C MET A 924 -37.64 15.07 6.18
N LYS A 925 -36.69 14.74 5.29
CA LYS A 925 -36.48 13.34 4.87
C LYS A 925 -35.89 12.50 6.00
N GLY A 926 -35.06 13.10 6.85
CA GLY A 926 -34.42 12.43 7.98
C GLY A 926 -33.56 11.23 7.61
N VAL A 927 -32.90 10.65 8.61
CA VAL A 927 -32.23 9.35 8.52
C VAL A 927 -32.57 8.61 9.81
N GLU A 928 -33.19 7.44 9.70
CA GLU A 928 -33.49 6.60 10.87
C GLU A 928 -32.20 6.16 11.56
N ARG A 929 -32.20 6.13 12.89
CA ARG A 929 -31.11 5.66 13.75
C ARG A 929 -31.20 4.15 13.95
N TYR A 930 -30.06 3.49 13.99
CA TYR A 930 -29.95 2.10 14.42
C TYR A 930 -30.14 1.96 15.93
N THR A 931 -31.12 1.15 16.36
CA THR A 931 -31.45 0.92 17.79
C THR A 931 -31.52 -0.56 18.17
N ALA A 932 -31.33 -1.47 17.22
CA ALA A 932 -31.55 -2.90 17.45
C ALA A 932 -30.52 -3.56 18.39
N LYS A 933 -29.28 -3.04 18.43
CA LYS A 933 -28.23 -3.52 19.34
C LYS A 933 -27.44 -2.36 19.94
N THR A 934 -27.11 -2.47 21.23
CA THR A 934 -26.29 -1.51 21.98
C THR A 934 -24.84 -1.98 22.09
N ALA A 935 -23.92 -1.05 22.37
CA ALA A 935 -22.51 -1.36 22.58
C ALA A 935 -22.30 -2.38 23.72
N ASP A 936 -23.06 -2.27 24.81
CA ASP A 936 -22.97 -3.20 25.95
C ASP A 936 -23.48 -4.61 25.58
N GLN A 937 -24.55 -4.71 24.79
CA GLN A 937 -25.03 -5.99 24.27
C GLN A 937 -23.99 -6.64 23.34
N LEU A 938 -23.43 -5.86 22.41
CA LEU A 938 -22.37 -6.36 21.52
C LEU A 938 -21.16 -6.85 22.34
N LYS A 939 -20.72 -6.09 23.35
CA LYS A 939 -19.62 -6.46 24.23
C LYS A 939 -19.88 -7.71 25.05
N ALA A 940 -21.10 -7.90 25.55
CA ALA A 940 -21.49 -9.11 26.28
C ALA A 940 -21.52 -10.36 25.37
N GLU A 941 -21.73 -10.18 24.07
CA GLU A 941 -21.70 -11.25 23.07
C GLU A 941 -20.30 -11.52 22.48
N HIS A 942 -19.27 -10.76 22.89
CA HIS A 942 -17.91 -10.89 22.36
C HIS A 942 -17.31 -12.25 22.70
N VAL A 943 -16.68 -12.86 21.71
CA VAL A 943 -16.02 -14.16 21.82
C VAL A 943 -14.52 -13.94 21.93
N SER A 944 -13.88 -14.49 22.96
CA SER A 944 -12.41 -14.50 23.09
C SER A 944 -11.81 -15.67 22.30
N ASN A 945 -10.56 -15.51 21.85
CA ASN A 945 -9.74 -16.57 21.29
C ASN A 945 -8.36 -16.68 21.97
N ASP A 946 -8.27 -16.30 23.25
CA ASP A 946 -7.01 -16.31 24.01
C ASP A 946 -6.42 -17.72 24.13
N ASP A 947 -7.27 -18.75 24.16
CA ASP A 947 -6.89 -20.16 24.22
C ASP A 947 -6.72 -20.80 22.81
N ALA A 948 -6.70 -19.99 21.73
CA ALA A 948 -6.61 -20.44 20.34
C ALA A 948 -7.69 -21.50 19.96
N THR A 949 -8.90 -21.34 20.50
CA THR A 949 -10.04 -22.23 20.26
C THR A 949 -10.50 -22.19 18.80
N TYR A 950 -10.46 -21.03 18.17
CA TYR A 950 -10.82 -20.78 16.77
C TYR A 950 -9.59 -20.53 15.92
N THR A 951 -9.69 -20.89 14.63
CA THR A 951 -8.65 -20.59 13.64
C THR A 951 -8.39 -19.09 13.58
N GLU A 952 -7.12 -18.71 13.51
CA GLU A 952 -6.69 -17.31 13.46
C GLU A 952 -7.39 -16.53 12.33
N ALA A 953 -7.50 -17.13 11.14
CA ALA A 953 -8.14 -16.49 10.00
C ALA A 953 -9.63 -16.20 10.22
N SER A 954 -10.40 -17.15 10.79
CA SER A 954 -11.81 -16.94 11.07
C SER A 954 -12.01 -15.92 12.21
N TYR A 955 -11.17 -16.00 13.24
CA TYR A 955 -11.21 -15.10 14.37
C TYR A 955 -10.84 -13.67 13.97
N ASN A 956 -9.80 -13.47 13.16
CA ASN A 956 -9.40 -12.14 12.69
C ASN A 956 -10.49 -11.47 11.85
N LYS A 957 -11.28 -12.24 11.08
CA LYS A 957 -12.46 -11.72 10.36
C LYS A 957 -13.58 -11.36 11.32
N TYR A 958 -13.90 -12.23 12.27
CA TYR A 958 -14.87 -11.97 13.33
C TYR A 958 -14.51 -10.72 14.15
N GLN A 959 -13.27 -10.65 14.64
CA GLN A 959 -12.77 -9.54 15.43
C GLN A 959 -12.81 -8.23 14.63
N SER A 960 -12.50 -8.27 13.34
CA SER A 960 -12.64 -7.08 12.48
C SER A 960 -14.07 -6.59 12.42
N ALA A 961 -15.03 -7.49 12.14
CA ALA A 961 -16.44 -7.12 12.04
C ALA A 961 -17.00 -6.66 13.40
N TYR A 962 -16.57 -7.29 14.50
CA TYR A 962 -16.87 -6.85 15.85
C TYR A 962 -16.32 -5.45 16.13
N ASP A 963 -15.05 -5.19 15.82
CA ASP A 963 -14.39 -3.90 16.06
C ASP A 963 -15.06 -2.78 15.24
N ASP A 964 -15.39 -3.05 13.98
CA ASP A 964 -16.07 -2.08 13.11
C ASP A 964 -17.47 -1.76 13.63
N PHE A 965 -18.22 -2.78 14.07
CA PHE A 965 -19.55 -2.56 14.65
C PHE A 965 -19.50 -1.88 16.02
N ALA A 966 -18.58 -2.29 16.90
CA ALA A 966 -18.37 -1.67 18.21
C ALA A 966 -17.97 -0.20 18.06
N ALA A 967 -17.13 0.13 17.09
CA ALA A 967 -16.74 1.50 16.80
C ALA A 967 -17.91 2.34 16.27
N ALA A 968 -18.78 1.77 15.43
CA ALA A 968 -19.99 2.46 14.97
C ALA A 968 -20.98 2.70 16.13
N LEU A 969 -21.16 1.72 17.02
CA LEU A 969 -22.01 1.82 18.20
C LEU A 969 -21.48 2.81 19.25
N ALA A 970 -20.19 3.14 19.25
CA ALA A 970 -19.66 4.21 20.09
C ALA A 970 -20.28 5.58 19.75
N ASN A 971 -20.82 5.75 18.54
CA ASN A 971 -21.64 6.89 18.14
C ASN A 971 -23.07 6.46 17.75
N ALA A 972 -23.69 5.59 18.56
CA ALA A 972 -25.00 5.00 18.26
C ALA A 972 -26.11 6.03 17.98
N ASP A 973 -26.02 7.23 18.57
CA ASP A 973 -26.99 8.29 18.32
C ASP A 973 -26.97 8.81 16.87
N ASP A 974 -25.87 8.64 16.16
CA ASP A 974 -25.68 9.05 14.76
C ASP A 974 -25.48 7.89 13.78
N LEU A 975 -25.55 6.65 14.25
CA LEU A 975 -25.47 5.48 13.39
C LEU A 975 -26.77 5.33 12.59
N ALA A 976 -26.70 5.51 11.27
CA ALA A 976 -27.84 5.29 10.39
C ALA A 976 -28.29 3.82 10.46
N LYS A 977 -29.61 3.59 10.40
CA LYS A 977 -30.23 2.27 10.49
C LYS A 977 -29.66 1.29 9.48
N ALA A 978 -29.58 1.68 8.21
CA ALA A 978 -29.04 0.83 7.14
C ALA A 978 -27.58 0.43 7.39
N ASP A 979 -26.75 1.37 7.86
CA ASP A 979 -25.34 1.10 8.18
C ASP A 979 -25.19 0.18 9.40
N GLY A 980 -25.98 0.43 10.45
CA GLY A 980 -26.00 -0.41 11.64
C GLY A 980 -26.51 -1.82 11.36
N GLU A 981 -27.56 -1.97 10.54
CA GLU A 981 -28.07 -3.27 10.09
C GLU A 981 -27.04 -4.00 9.22
N ALA A 982 -26.33 -3.30 8.33
CA ALA A 982 -25.25 -3.88 7.53
C ALA A 982 -24.07 -4.33 8.40
N LEU A 983 -23.67 -3.54 9.39
CA LEU A 983 -22.61 -3.88 10.34
C LEU A 983 -23.00 -5.05 11.25
N GLU A 984 -24.24 -5.07 11.76
CA GLU A 984 -24.76 -6.19 12.54
C GLU A 984 -24.83 -7.47 11.70
N ALA A 985 -25.28 -7.37 10.44
CA ALA A 985 -25.30 -8.50 9.52
C ALA A 985 -23.88 -9.01 9.25
N ALA A 986 -22.91 -8.12 9.02
CA ALA A 986 -21.51 -8.48 8.83
C ALA A 986 -20.90 -9.14 10.08
N TYR A 987 -21.15 -8.59 11.27
CA TYR A 987 -20.74 -9.18 12.55
C TYR A 987 -21.37 -10.56 12.76
N THR A 988 -22.67 -10.70 12.54
CA THR A 988 -23.41 -11.94 12.73
C THR A 988 -22.95 -13.02 11.74
N ALA A 989 -22.72 -12.64 10.49
CA ALA A 989 -22.15 -13.51 9.47
C ALA A 989 -20.74 -13.96 9.85
N ALA A 990 -19.87 -13.03 10.29
CA ALA A 990 -18.51 -13.34 10.70
C ALA A 990 -18.48 -14.23 11.96
N LYS A 991 -19.37 -14.00 12.93
CA LYS A 991 -19.53 -14.84 14.13
C LYS A 991 -19.99 -16.26 13.78
N SER A 992 -20.94 -16.38 12.86
CA SER A 992 -21.41 -17.69 12.35
C SER A 992 -20.35 -18.39 11.47
N ALA A 993 -19.41 -17.61 10.93
CA ALA A 993 -18.28 -18.09 10.16
C ALA A 993 -17.04 -18.45 11.02
N LEU A 994 -17.11 -18.30 12.35
CA LEU A 994 -16.06 -18.81 13.24
C LEU A 994 -15.86 -20.31 13.01
N ARG A 995 -14.60 -20.75 12.98
CA ARG A 995 -14.22 -22.15 12.79
C ARG A 995 -13.26 -22.55 13.88
N TYR A 996 -13.54 -23.65 14.58
CA TYR A 996 -12.63 -24.20 15.58
C TYR A 996 -11.29 -24.55 14.95
N ASP A 997 -10.21 -24.43 15.74
CA ASP A 997 -8.93 -25.03 15.38
C ASP A 997 -9.09 -26.54 15.21
N GLN A 998 -8.58 -27.07 14.10
CA GLN A 998 -8.79 -28.45 13.70
C GLN A 998 -7.69 -29.39 14.23
N SER A 999 -6.68 -28.88 14.95
CA SER A 999 -5.55 -29.70 15.39
C SER A 999 -5.98 -30.86 16.28
N ALA A 1000 -6.93 -30.64 17.21
CA ALA A 1000 -7.42 -31.71 18.08
C ALA A 1000 -8.11 -32.83 17.30
N ARG A 1001 -8.93 -32.46 16.31
CA ARG A 1001 -9.58 -33.40 15.39
C ARG A 1001 -8.55 -34.16 14.56
N ASP A 1002 -7.55 -33.47 14.02
CA ASP A 1002 -6.50 -34.05 13.18
C ASP A 1002 -5.62 -35.03 13.94
N TYR A 1003 -5.22 -34.69 15.17
CA TYR A 1003 -4.54 -35.64 16.04
C TYR A 1003 -5.40 -36.84 16.40
N ALA A 1004 -6.70 -36.66 16.56
CA ALA A 1004 -7.60 -37.77 16.83
C ALA A 1004 -7.73 -38.70 15.60
N GLN A 1005 -7.71 -38.14 14.39
CA GLN A 1005 -7.62 -38.93 13.16
C GLN A 1005 -6.28 -39.67 13.03
N LEU A 1006 -5.16 -39.03 13.37
CA LEU A 1006 -3.85 -39.70 13.44
C LEU A 1006 -3.87 -40.87 14.43
N ALA A 1007 -4.44 -40.68 15.62
CA ALA A 1007 -4.57 -41.75 16.61
C ALA A 1007 -5.45 -42.91 16.10
N LEU A 1008 -6.49 -42.62 15.30
CA LEU A 1008 -7.29 -43.65 14.67
C LEU A 1008 -6.50 -44.43 13.60
N ASN A 1009 -5.71 -43.74 12.78
CA ASN A 1009 -4.83 -44.36 11.78
C ASN A 1009 -3.78 -45.25 12.46
N ASP A 1010 -3.17 -44.78 13.55
CA ASP A 1010 -2.17 -45.51 14.32
C ASP A 1010 -2.77 -46.72 15.08
N ALA A 1011 -4.10 -46.70 15.31
CA ALA A 1011 -4.86 -47.79 15.90
C ALA A 1011 -5.29 -48.88 14.90
N GLU A 1012 -5.24 -48.60 13.60
CA GLU A 1012 -5.70 -49.51 12.53
C GLU A 1012 -5.02 -50.89 12.58
N PRO A 1013 -3.70 -51.03 12.86
CA PRO A 1013 -3.05 -52.34 12.98
C PRO A 1013 -3.59 -53.26 14.08
N TYR A 1014 -4.39 -52.76 15.03
CA TYR A 1014 -5.00 -53.56 16.10
C TYR A 1014 -6.43 -54.03 15.74
N VAL A 1015 -7.03 -53.47 14.70
CA VAL A 1015 -8.40 -53.79 14.28
C VAL A 1015 -8.47 -55.22 13.72
N GLY A 1016 -9.48 -55.98 14.16
CA GLY A 1016 -9.68 -57.36 13.72
C GLY A 1016 -8.83 -58.41 14.44
N LYS A 1017 -7.99 -58.01 15.41
CA LYS A 1017 -7.05 -58.90 16.12
C LYS A 1017 -7.57 -59.44 17.45
N ALA A 1018 -8.88 -59.64 17.57
CA ALA A 1018 -9.52 -60.09 18.81
C ALA A 1018 -8.92 -61.39 19.38
N SER A 1019 -8.39 -62.28 18.53
CA SER A 1019 -7.74 -63.53 18.95
C SER A 1019 -6.37 -63.34 19.60
N GLU A 1020 -5.68 -62.23 19.33
CA GLU A 1020 -4.33 -61.94 19.83
C GLU A 1020 -4.33 -61.35 21.24
N TYR A 1021 -5.47 -60.85 21.72
CA TYR A 1021 -5.59 -60.12 22.99
C TYR A 1021 -6.68 -60.68 23.92
N THR A 1022 -6.52 -60.46 25.22
CA THR A 1022 -7.52 -60.85 26.22
C THR A 1022 -8.87 -60.18 25.91
N LYS A 1023 -9.95 -60.93 26.11
CA LYS A 1023 -11.32 -60.49 25.81
C LYS A 1023 -11.66 -59.12 26.44
N ASP A 1024 -11.26 -58.92 27.69
CA ASP A 1024 -11.55 -57.69 28.43
C ASP A 1024 -10.76 -56.48 27.94
N SER A 1025 -9.48 -56.65 27.60
CA SER A 1025 -8.64 -55.56 27.09
C SER A 1025 -9.05 -55.16 25.68
N TYR A 1026 -9.33 -56.15 24.82
CA TYR A 1026 -9.74 -55.90 23.43
C TYR A 1026 -11.14 -55.25 23.36
N ALA A 1027 -12.08 -55.65 24.23
CA ALA A 1027 -13.39 -55.00 24.31
C ALA A 1027 -13.30 -53.50 24.63
N LYS A 1028 -12.39 -53.11 25.54
CA LYS A 1028 -12.15 -51.69 25.86
C LYS A 1028 -11.56 -50.92 24.67
N PHE A 1029 -10.62 -51.54 23.95
CA PHE A 1029 -10.09 -50.98 22.70
C PHE A 1029 -11.18 -50.78 21.66
N THR A 1030 -12.01 -51.80 21.39
CA THR A 1030 -13.10 -51.72 20.41
C THR A 1030 -14.06 -50.59 20.75
N VAL A 1031 -14.48 -50.45 22.01
CA VAL A 1031 -15.37 -49.36 22.45
C VAL A 1031 -14.75 -47.98 22.21
N ALA A 1032 -13.48 -47.79 22.58
CA ALA A 1032 -12.81 -46.51 22.40
C ALA A 1032 -12.59 -46.16 20.91
N TYR A 1033 -12.19 -47.15 20.11
CA TYR A 1033 -11.98 -47.01 18.67
C TYR A 1033 -13.30 -46.67 17.95
N GLU A 1034 -14.39 -47.39 18.25
CA GLU A 1034 -15.70 -47.12 17.66
C GLU A 1034 -16.25 -45.75 18.06
N ALA A 1035 -16.07 -45.35 19.32
CA ALA A 1035 -16.50 -44.03 19.80
C ALA A 1035 -15.79 -42.90 19.05
N LEU A 1036 -14.45 -42.99 18.91
CA LEU A 1036 -13.69 -41.98 18.18
C LEU A 1036 -13.99 -42.01 16.67
N SER A 1037 -14.05 -43.20 16.07
CA SER A 1037 -14.40 -43.36 14.64
C SER A 1037 -15.78 -42.80 14.32
N LYS A 1038 -16.77 -43.02 15.20
CA LYS A 1038 -18.11 -42.46 15.06
C LYS A 1038 -18.10 -40.93 15.14
N GLN A 1039 -17.32 -40.35 16.05
CA GLN A 1039 -17.21 -38.89 16.16
C GLN A 1039 -16.58 -38.28 14.89
N LEU A 1040 -15.46 -38.83 14.41
CA LEU A 1040 -14.78 -38.35 13.20
C LEU A 1040 -15.63 -38.51 11.94
N LYS A 1041 -16.49 -39.53 11.87
CA LYS A 1041 -17.47 -39.68 10.77
C LYS A 1041 -18.64 -38.71 10.86
N ALA A 1042 -19.10 -38.41 12.08
CA ALA A 1042 -20.20 -37.48 12.31
C ALA A 1042 -19.78 -36.02 12.06
N ASP A 1043 -18.50 -35.72 12.27
CA ASP A 1043 -17.92 -34.40 12.06
C ASP A 1043 -16.60 -34.50 11.28
N PRO A 1044 -16.68 -34.69 9.95
CA PRO A 1044 -15.52 -34.89 9.09
C PRO A 1044 -14.66 -33.63 8.96
N ASN A 1045 -15.27 -32.45 9.12
CA ASN A 1045 -14.63 -31.13 8.92
C ASN A 1045 -14.13 -30.50 10.24
N GLY A 1046 -14.36 -31.15 11.40
CA GLY A 1046 -13.92 -30.61 12.69
C GLY A 1046 -14.67 -29.33 13.08
N GLU A 1047 -15.97 -29.29 12.86
CA GLU A 1047 -16.85 -28.16 13.23
C GLU A 1047 -17.28 -28.20 14.72
N GLY A 1048 -17.02 -29.31 15.40
CA GLY A 1048 -17.31 -29.54 16.81
C GLY A 1048 -16.18 -29.12 17.75
N ASP A 1049 -16.52 -29.08 19.05
CA ASP A 1049 -15.62 -28.64 20.11
C ASP A 1049 -14.33 -29.50 20.16
N PRO A 1050 -13.13 -28.88 20.04
CA PRO A 1050 -11.82 -29.53 20.16
C PRO A 1050 -11.65 -30.41 21.42
N ALA A 1051 -12.31 -30.06 22.53
CA ALA A 1051 -12.26 -30.84 23.77
C ALA A 1051 -12.85 -32.25 23.59
N THR A 1052 -13.85 -32.41 22.72
CA THR A 1052 -14.48 -33.71 22.44
C THR A 1052 -13.47 -34.68 21.81
N TYR A 1053 -12.74 -34.21 20.80
CA TYR A 1053 -11.71 -35.01 20.12
C TYR A 1053 -10.56 -35.34 21.06
N THR A 1054 -10.14 -34.38 21.87
CA THR A 1054 -9.07 -34.55 22.86
C THR A 1054 -9.41 -35.66 23.85
N ALA A 1055 -10.64 -35.68 24.38
CA ALA A 1055 -11.09 -36.71 25.32
C ALA A 1055 -11.18 -38.10 24.68
N LEU A 1056 -11.75 -38.20 23.46
CA LEU A 1056 -11.89 -39.47 22.75
C LEU A 1056 -10.53 -40.04 22.33
N ARG A 1057 -9.61 -39.21 21.86
CA ARG A 1057 -8.22 -39.58 21.58
C ARG A 1057 -7.55 -40.15 22.84
N ALA A 1058 -7.62 -39.43 23.96
CA ALA A 1058 -7.01 -39.88 25.21
C ALA A 1058 -7.59 -41.22 25.70
N ALA A 1059 -8.89 -41.46 25.48
CA ALA A 1059 -9.53 -42.74 25.78
C ALA A 1059 -9.00 -43.87 24.90
N LEU A 1060 -8.83 -43.63 23.59
CA LEU A 1060 -8.24 -44.60 22.66
C LEU A 1060 -6.78 -44.90 23.02
N ASP A 1061 -5.96 -43.88 23.25
CA ASP A 1061 -4.55 -44.02 23.64
C ASP A 1061 -4.41 -44.86 24.93
N LYS A 1062 -5.29 -44.63 25.91
CA LYS A 1062 -5.34 -45.41 27.15
C LYS A 1062 -5.77 -46.86 26.89
N ALA A 1063 -6.70 -47.10 25.99
CA ALA A 1063 -7.17 -48.44 25.65
C ALA A 1063 -6.10 -49.25 24.91
N ILE A 1064 -5.37 -48.63 23.98
CA ILE A 1064 -4.23 -49.24 23.28
C ILE A 1064 -3.13 -49.63 24.28
N LYS A 1065 -2.73 -48.71 25.17
CA LYS A 1065 -1.75 -48.99 26.24
C LYS A 1065 -2.22 -50.09 27.21
N GLY A 1066 -3.52 -50.33 27.31
CA GLY A 1066 -4.14 -51.34 28.17
C GLY A 1066 -4.39 -52.69 27.49
N LEU A 1067 -3.99 -52.87 26.23
CA LEU A 1067 -4.09 -54.15 25.52
C LEU A 1067 -3.17 -55.20 26.17
N VAL A 1068 -3.68 -56.41 26.38
CA VAL A 1068 -2.95 -57.52 27.00
C VAL A 1068 -3.01 -58.72 26.06
N ARG A 1069 -1.88 -59.30 25.66
CA ARG A 1069 -1.86 -60.45 24.73
C ARG A 1069 -2.45 -61.71 25.37
N SER A 1070 -3.15 -62.50 24.56
CA SER A 1070 -3.80 -63.75 24.99
C SER A 1070 -2.80 -64.84 25.41
N ASP A 1071 -1.56 -64.77 24.90
CA ASP A 1071 -0.48 -65.72 25.17
C ASP A 1071 0.29 -65.43 26.47
N GLY A 1072 -0.09 -64.38 27.23
CA GLY A 1072 0.55 -64.00 28.49
C GLY A 1072 1.91 -63.33 28.33
N THR A 1073 2.34 -63.04 27.10
CA THR A 1073 3.55 -62.26 26.84
C THR A 1073 3.27 -60.75 27.00
N GLU A 1074 4.28 -59.97 27.40
CA GLU A 1074 4.14 -58.51 27.40
C GLU A 1074 3.85 -58.03 25.97
N PRO A 1075 2.93 -57.08 25.78
CA PRO A 1075 2.63 -56.56 24.45
C PRO A 1075 3.87 -55.89 23.85
N GLU A 1076 4.27 -56.29 22.64
CA GLU A 1076 5.23 -55.51 21.84
C GLU A 1076 4.55 -54.19 21.44
N GLN A 1077 5.05 -53.06 21.94
CA GLN A 1077 4.63 -51.75 21.46
C GLN A 1077 5.19 -51.53 20.05
N PRO A 1078 4.37 -51.09 19.08
CA PRO A 1078 4.89 -50.68 17.77
C PRO A 1078 5.89 -49.53 17.95
N GLY A 1079 7.16 -49.79 17.61
CA GLY A 1079 8.24 -48.82 17.69
C GLY A 1079 9.32 -49.09 18.75
N GLU A 1080 9.10 -50.00 19.70
CA GLU A 1080 10.18 -50.48 20.58
C GLU A 1080 10.91 -51.64 19.89
N LYS A 1081 12.15 -51.40 19.47
CA LYS A 1081 13.06 -52.50 19.10
C LYS A 1081 13.32 -53.35 20.36
N PRO A 1082 13.36 -54.70 20.26
CA PRO A 1082 13.78 -55.53 21.39
C PRO A 1082 15.24 -55.21 21.74
N GLY A 1083 15.49 -54.46 22.83
CA GLY A 1083 16.85 -54.25 23.33
C GLY A 1083 17.15 -52.98 24.14
N GLU A 1084 16.33 -51.93 24.14
CA GLU A 1084 16.59 -50.73 24.97
C GLU A 1084 15.87 -50.80 26.31
N LYS A 1085 16.64 -50.91 27.40
CA LYS A 1085 16.10 -50.74 28.76
C LYS A 1085 15.72 -49.28 28.99
N PRO A 1086 14.68 -48.99 29.79
CA PRO A 1086 14.38 -47.62 30.21
C PRO A 1086 15.58 -47.03 30.94
N GLY A 1087 16.21 -46.01 30.35
CA GLY A 1087 17.19 -45.18 31.03
C GLY A 1087 16.52 -44.47 32.20
N GLU A 1088 17.15 -44.54 33.36
CA GLU A 1088 16.76 -43.81 34.57
C GLU A 1088 16.47 -42.34 34.26
N LYS A 1089 15.41 -41.80 34.85
CA LYS A 1089 15.18 -40.36 34.95
C LYS A 1089 16.45 -39.69 35.48
N PRO A 1090 17.05 -38.70 34.77
CA PRO A 1090 18.02 -37.82 35.40
C PRO A 1090 17.29 -37.03 36.50
N GLY A 1091 17.83 -37.11 37.70
CA GLY A 1091 17.26 -36.50 38.90
C GLY A 1091 17.02 -35.00 38.76
N VAL A 1092 15.97 -34.57 39.44
CA VAL A 1092 15.74 -33.18 39.82
C VAL A 1092 16.96 -32.72 40.66
N ASN A 1093 17.86 -31.95 40.06
CA ASN A 1093 18.82 -31.15 40.81
C ASN A 1093 18.32 -29.70 40.86
N LYS A 1094 18.10 -29.21 42.09
CA LYS A 1094 17.91 -27.79 42.39
C LYS A 1094 19.11 -26.97 41.87
N PRO A 1095 18.91 -25.75 41.34
CA PRO A 1095 20.01 -24.87 41.02
C PRO A 1095 20.53 -24.19 42.30
N GLY A 1096 21.80 -24.45 42.61
CA GLY A 1096 22.63 -23.63 43.49
C GLY A 1096 23.54 -22.76 42.63
N ALA A 1097 23.36 -21.45 42.78
CA ALA A 1097 24.27 -20.31 42.62
C ALA A 1097 25.50 -20.38 41.68
N ASP A 1098 25.58 -19.32 40.86
CA ASP A 1098 26.77 -18.61 40.36
C ASP A 1098 27.32 -18.93 38.96
N GLY A 1099 27.35 -17.89 38.09
CA GLY A 1099 28.34 -17.77 37.02
C GLY A 1099 27.82 -17.46 35.61
N LYS A 1100 27.53 -16.17 35.35
CA LYS A 1100 27.12 -15.55 34.07
C LYS A 1100 27.94 -15.95 32.82
N LEU A 1101 27.25 -16.13 31.69
CA LEU A 1101 27.56 -15.55 30.36
C LEU A 1101 26.28 -15.56 29.49
N SER A 1102 26.08 -14.46 28.75
CA SER A 1102 24.80 -13.88 28.32
C SER A 1102 24.30 -14.34 26.94
N ASN A 1103 23.06 -14.80 26.87
CA ASN A 1103 22.20 -14.76 25.68
C ASN A 1103 20.99 -13.88 26.01
N THR A 1104 20.82 -12.76 25.31
CA THR A 1104 19.63 -11.90 25.40
C THR A 1104 18.80 -12.07 24.14
N GLY A 1105 17.61 -12.64 24.28
CA GLY A 1105 16.59 -12.67 23.26
C GLY A 1105 15.43 -13.57 23.69
N ALA A 1106 14.27 -12.94 23.93
CA ALA A 1106 12.98 -13.53 24.31
C ALA A 1106 12.76 -13.80 25.81
N ASP A 1107 12.25 -12.78 26.51
CA ASP A 1107 11.16 -12.91 27.50
C ASP A 1107 10.68 -11.51 27.89
N VAL A 1108 9.60 -11.01 27.28
CA VAL A 1108 8.59 -10.14 27.92
C VAL A 1108 7.25 -10.28 27.17
N PHE A 1109 6.45 -11.27 27.53
CA PHE A 1109 4.98 -11.18 27.49
C PHE A 1109 4.45 -11.95 28.69
N GLY A 1110 4.12 -11.22 29.76
CA GLY A 1110 3.57 -11.82 30.97
C GLY A 1110 3.68 -10.92 32.18
N LEU A 1111 3.04 -9.74 32.16
CA LEU A 1111 2.53 -9.03 33.36
C LEU A 1111 1.79 -7.74 32.96
N ILE A 1112 0.53 -7.86 32.56
CA ILE A 1112 -0.48 -6.80 32.73
C ILE A 1112 -1.61 -7.42 33.57
N ALA A 1113 -1.41 -7.39 34.88
CA ALA A 1113 -2.47 -7.60 35.87
C ALA A 1113 -2.07 -6.96 37.20
N ALA A 1114 -1.87 -5.63 37.19
CA ALA A 1114 -1.99 -4.73 38.35
C ALA A 1114 -1.55 -3.32 37.94
N MET A 1115 -2.44 -2.50 37.41
CA MET A 1115 -2.43 -1.03 37.58
C MET A 1115 -3.67 -0.39 36.94
N THR A 1116 -4.81 -0.63 37.57
CA THR A 1116 -6.00 0.22 37.46
C THR A 1116 -6.38 0.66 38.87
N MET A 1117 -5.58 1.51 39.50
CA MET A 1117 -6.04 2.43 40.55
C MET A 1117 -5.10 3.64 40.63
N LEU A 1118 -5.71 4.82 40.69
CA LEU A 1118 -5.17 6.15 41.02
C LEU A 1118 -4.53 6.97 39.90
N ALA A 1119 -5.39 7.56 39.09
CA ALA A 1119 -5.28 8.99 38.79
C ALA A 1119 -5.71 9.77 40.05
N ALA A 1120 -4.75 10.37 40.77
CA ALA A 1120 -4.97 11.55 41.62
C ALA A 1120 -3.63 12.16 42.03
N ALA A 1121 -3.57 13.49 41.97
CA ALA A 1121 -2.49 14.38 42.39
C ALA A 1121 -1.30 14.52 41.42
N GLY A 1122 -1.39 15.56 40.59
CA GLY A 1122 -0.21 16.14 39.95
C GLY A 1122 0.72 16.81 40.95
N VAL A 1123 1.96 17.03 40.54
CA VAL A 1123 2.78 18.22 40.80
C VAL A 1123 3.95 18.18 39.81
N THR A 1124 4.17 19.34 39.19
CA THR A 1124 5.29 19.77 38.35
C THR A 1124 6.66 19.61 39.03
N MET A 1125 7.71 19.34 38.25
CA MET A 1125 8.92 20.18 38.20
C MET A 1125 10.02 19.59 37.29
N ALA A 1126 10.59 20.49 36.48
CA ALA A 1126 11.78 20.30 35.66
C ALA A 1126 13.06 20.16 36.49
N GLY A 1127 14.09 19.51 35.94
CA GLY A 1127 15.47 19.76 36.39
C GLY A 1127 16.48 18.63 36.20
N LEU A 1128 17.45 18.90 35.30
CA LEU A 1128 18.85 18.49 35.31
C LEU A 1128 19.31 17.10 34.79
N ARG A 1129 19.99 17.20 33.64
CA ARG A 1129 21.24 16.51 33.25
C ARG A 1129 22.17 16.16 34.43
N LYS A 1130 22.63 14.90 34.49
CA LYS A 1130 24.05 14.45 34.34
C LYS A 1130 24.23 13.02 34.87
N ARG A 1131 25.01 12.23 34.10
CA ARG A 1131 26.05 11.21 34.47
C ARG A 1131 25.76 10.34 35.71
N ILE A 1132 25.91 9.01 35.69
CA ILE A 1132 27.12 8.19 35.45
C ILE A 1132 26.62 6.74 35.35
N GLY A 1133 27.19 5.93 34.44
CA GLY A 1133 27.01 4.47 34.39
C GLY A 1133 26.90 3.96 32.97
#